data_AF-A0A9W7F0Z1-F1
#
_entry.id   AF-A0A9W7F0Z1-F1
#
_cell.length_a   1.000
_cell.length_b   1.000
_cell.length_c   1.000
_cell.angle_alpha   90.00
_cell.angle_beta   90.00
_cell.angle_gamma   90.00
#
_symmetry.space_group_name_H-M   'P 1'
#
loop_
_entity.id
_entity.type
_entity.pdbx_description
1 polymer ?
#
loop_
_entity_poly.entity_id
_entity_poly.type
_entity_poly.pdbx_seq_one_letter_code
_entity_poly.pdbx_strand_id
1 'polypeptide(L)'
;MSKLVAPSNNLIHETYGETTIEAAIEAKSANEGPKILHTYLTLISHLAKVRGYKTIKKLFTHEAVDLEPTLSCLLSQDRSNHLLWSSRYSLLLWLSMLALVPFDISTIDSTSSSSSNTSSNLVSQIISISKSYLSDPGPIRLAAAVCLSSVLTRPDMEHGHLQSFMSYSQSILKARVGQNKDVEGKGQVSHLSDDTFLTMGVVHTLAHLFKYGDREKFLIYVDSFLEQIILVAENGGSQTMLRKLLVKLFQRVGTTFMPVRIVPWRYQRGRRSLLNNMSNNAVVASSSPSPLPPPPTSPSSVTSEPEIYVPPELEDVVDQLLTGLRDRDTVVRWSAAKGLGRITERLPRECADDVVGGILELFSEEETDSAWHGANLALAELARRGLLLPFRLPKIVPIIVKAIHYDVRRGQNSVGAHVRDAACYVCWAFARAYSPEVMKPFVADLAEGMLLAALFDREINCRRAASAAFQENVGRQGNENFSHGIEILTAADYFTLGNRVKAFTEISCFVAGFEKYRKGIIGHLTQVKLFHWDVEIRLLASKGLGNLVELDRNYMADVVLKELIGKVCDPDLLVRHGAVLGIAEIVKAQGSNVSAQHAAITNVVVEVEKARLYRGKGGEIMRSAICRLIECVSLAQLPLPVKTQVRLLDSVDDCIKHPLEEISVSAVAGLRALLKQYFPVASTGPSSRLHSRVFEKYAKVVEEEDNAAATRGFALALGCLPAKLIAFNPEALETAVNLLCKCADINFKVGEEPDAETRRNCVKALTEIVKTVGVGENKIQTFSGTDKKDLVSVGLSKALVEKIFATLFLCMEDYSMDKRGDVGSWVRCATLNAVETLTLEAVNASKSLRPDAADNAAAGGEDEDEVLGTLAERMQLLDEDINNVVLASVQSSSPMKDEWRNPKVPEQYFDVATSITVLGLILKQLAEKLDNVRDLAGNILHRLLNVDKIPLVADRVFLTEALRTKEGETMNWASPSTTFTMIIKAMNIDVYHEAIVEGLAVSVGGLTESVVKSSAAALIDWVKTMKKLKGWRHLARLGRTLIGLMRKFEKNERIVVPVLKTVHLLLQNEALRSEDRRTAKENKAEDVEGEKDSFGPTMLKLIKAEAHGSKSYKKIVAIVDVGMDFVSEIEWGGADDEDKAYFDEILSFIFALLGHPFPKVRKYVAEQLYVALLENEGAVKDDSKYDDACSVILESAWDGEVEATEEQEVGVRVRRNELADLMGVELSEKARAKRVAKKGKEKVKKDELASYMSLVKEAGR
;
A
#
# COMPACT_ATOMS: atom_id res chain seq x y z
N MET A 1 -11.16 7.33 32.06
CA MET A 1 -10.79 6.62 30.81
C MET A 1 -10.82 5.09 30.91
N SER A 2 -10.98 4.46 32.08
CA SER A 2 -10.87 3.00 32.28
C SER A 2 -12.17 2.18 32.19
N LYS A 3 -13.26 2.69 31.60
CA LYS A 3 -14.53 1.93 31.41
C LYS A 3 -14.94 1.78 29.93
N LEU A 4 -13.97 1.60 29.04
CA LEU A 4 -14.12 1.68 27.57
C LEU A 4 -13.78 0.34 26.87
N VAL A 5 -14.46 -0.78 27.15
CA VAL A 5 -14.42 -1.97 26.26
C VAL A 5 -15.70 -2.81 26.37
N ALA A 6 -16.61 -2.74 25.36
CA ALA A 6 -17.46 -3.86 24.84
C ALA A 6 -18.51 -3.36 23.80
N PRO A 7 -18.96 -4.19 22.84
CA PRO A 7 -19.53 -3.74 21.57
C PRO A 7 -21.06 -3.84 21.48
N SER A 8 -21.75 -2.69 21.50
CA SER A 8 -23.11 -2.55 20.95
C SER A 8 -23.35 -1.11 20.46
N ASN A 9 -23.17 -0.90 19.15
CA ASN A 9 -23.05 0.41 18.46
C ASN A 9 -24.30 1.32 18.43
N ASN A 10 -25.39 1.00 19.13
CA ASN A 10 -26.59 1.87 19.13
C ASN A 10 -26.99 2.38 20.52
N LEU A 11 -26.86 1.58 21.59
CA LEU A 11 -27.24 2.04 22.95
C LEU A 11 -26.19 2.95 23.60
N ILE A 12 -24.92 2.70 23.33
CA ILE A 12 -23.80 3.44 23.94
C ILE A 12 -23.87 4.93 23.53
N HIS A 13 -24.16 5.24 22.26
CA HIS A 13 -23.99 6.59 21.73
C HIS A 13 -25.09 7.61 22.07
N GLU A 14 -26.33 7.18 22.31
CA GLU A 14 -27.41 8.10 22.73
C GLU A 14 -27.19 8.55 24.18
N THR A 15 -26.84 7.62 25.08
CA THR A 15 -26.56 7.92 26.49
C THR A 15 -25.33 8.82 26.69
N TYR A 16 -24.24 8.63 25.92
CA TYR A 16 -23.08 9.54 25.99
C TYR A 16 -23.37 10.94 25.43
N GLY A 17 -24.23 11.03 24.41
CA GLY A 17 -24.64 12.31 23.83
C GLY A 17 -25.48 13.12 24.82
N GLU A 18 -26.46 12.48 25.44
CA GLU A 18 -27.33 13.08 26.47
C GLU A 18 -26.52 13.52 27.70
N THR A 19 -25.72 12.63 28.28
CA THR A 19 -24.89 12.95 29.46
C THR A 19 -23.86 14.06 29.21
N THR A 20 -23.27 14.14 28.01
CA THR A 20 -22.34 15.23 27.66
C THR A 20 -23.05 16.57 27.52
N ILE A 21 -24.30 16.56 27.04
CA ILE A 21 -25.12 17.78 26.92
C ILE A 21 -25.63 18.21 28.30
N GLU A 22 -26.09 17.27 29.13
CA GLU A 22 -26.45 17.51 30.53
C GLU A 22 -25.29 18.13 31.33
N ALA A 23 -24.08 17.56 31.22
CA ALA A 23 -22.89 18.12 31.87
C ALA A 23 -22.52 19.53 31.35
N ALA A 24 -22.76 19.81 30.06
CA ALA A 24 -22.57 21.15 29.51
C ALA A 24 -23.59 22.16 30.07
N ILE A 25 -24.82 21.72 30.31
CA ILE A 25 -25.90 22.51 30.92
C ILE A 25 -25.59 22.76 32.40
N GLU A 26 -25.18 21.73 33.13
CA GLU A 26 -24.78 21.84 34.54
C GLU A 26 -23.59 22.80 34.69
N ALA A 27 -22.51 22.61 33.93
CA ALA A 27 -21.34 23.49 33.97
C ALA A 27 -21.68 24.96 33.64
N LYS A 28 -22.63 25.20 32.74
CA LYS A 28 -23.17 26.53 32.42
C LYS A 28 -23.97 27.10 33.61
N SER A 29 -24.84 26.30 34.23
CA SER A 29 -25.68 26.71 35.36
C SER A 29 -24.90 26.93 36.67
N ALA A 30 -23.82 26.18 36.88
CA ALA A 30 -22.96 26.23 38.06
C ALA A 30 -21.87 27.31 37.98
N ASN A 31 -21.79 28.06 36.88
CA ASN A 31 -20.77 29.07 36.61
C ASN A 31 -19.33 28.51 36.72
N GLU A 32 -19.16 27.24 36.34
CA GLU A 32 -17.84 26.60 36.30
C GLU A 32 -16.98 27.26 35.20
N GLY A 33 -15.68 27.42 35.46
CA GLY A 33 -14.81 28.30 34.67
C GLY A 33 -14.86 28.06 33.14
N PRO A 34 -14.64 29.10 32.31
CA PRO A 34 -14.88 29.09 30.85
C PRO A 34 -14.17 27.98 30.06
N LYS A 35 -13.09 27.41 30.62
CA LYS A 35 -12.36 26.28 30.02
C LYS A 35 -13.13 24.95 30.08
N ILE A 36 -13.89 24.72 31.15
CA ILE A 36 -14.66 23.48 31.34
C ILE A 36 -15.84 23.45 30.36
N LEU A 37 -16.61 24.55 30.30
CA LEU A 37 -17.70 24.71 29.35
C LEU A 37 -17.22 24.59 27.88
N HIS A 38 -16.07 25.19 27.54
CA HIS A 38 -15.48 25.05 26.22
C HIS A 38 -15.15 23.58 25.87
N THR A 39 -14.69 22.80 26.84
CA THR A 39 -14.37 21.37 26.65
C THR A 39 -15.63 20.58 26.30
N TYR A 40 -16.72 20.77 27.05
CA TYR A 40 -17.99 20.09 26.75
C TYR A 40 -18.59 20.50 25.40
N LEU A 41 -18.61 21.79 25.09
CA LEU A 41 -19.09 22.27 23.79
C LEU A 41 -18.23 21.75 22.63
N THR A 42 -16.93 21.53 22.88
CA THR A 42 -16.02 20.91 21.92
C THR A 42 -16.35 19.43 21.70
N LEU A 43 -16.62 18.67 22.76
CA LEU A 43 -17.07 17.28 22.63
C LEU A 43 -18.39 17.18 21.84
N ILE A 44 -19.34 18.07 22.11
CA ILE A 44 -20.61 18.15 21.36
C ILE A 44 -20.37 18.40 19.87
N SER A 45 -19.41 19.28 19.52
CA SER A 45 -19.06 19.52 18.11
C SER A 45 -18.49 18.27 17.41
N HIS A 46 -17.71 17.45 18.12
CA HIS A 46 -17.19 16.17 17.61
C HIS A 46 -18.31 15.14 17.43
N LEU A 47 -19.24 15.05 18.38
CA LEU A 47 -20.43 14.20 18.26
C LEU A 47 -21.29 14.59 17.05
N ALA A 48 -21.46 15.91 16.82
CA ALA A 48 -22.18 16.43 15.66
C ALA A 48 -21.49 16.11 14.33
N LYS A 49 -20.16 16.02 14.31
CA LYS A 49 -19.38 15.61 13.14
C LYS A 49 -19.58 14.13 12.80
N VAL A 50 -19.67 13.25 13.81
CA VAL A 50 -19.81 11.79 13.62
C VAL A 50 -21.25 11.37 13.32
N ARG A 51 -22.23 11.85 14.10
CA ARG A 51 -23.65 11.44 13.98
C ARG A 51 -24.50 12.37 13.10
N GLY A 52 -23.96 13.55 12.81
CA GLY A 52 -24.67 14.61 12.10
C GLY A 52 -25.40 15.56 13.06
N TYR A 53 -25.28 16.86 12.78
CA TYR A 53 -25.84 17.94 13.61
C TYR A 53 -27.35 17.84 13.86
N LYS A 54 -28.13 17.23 12.95
CA LYS A 54 -29.59 17.10 13.11
C LYS A 54 -29.98 16.15 14.23
N THR A 55 -29.17 15.14 14.48
CA THR A 55 -29.36 14.19 15.57
C THR A 55 -29.02 14.88 16.88
N ILE A 56 -27.85 15.50 16.95
CA ILE A 56 -27.36 16.20 18.14
C ILE A 56 -28.22 17.41 18.51
N LYS A 57 -28.70 18.20 17.54
CA LYS A 57 -29.58 19.36 17.80
C LYS A 57 -30.78 19.01 18.68
N LYS A 58 -31.37 17.82 18.48
CA LYS A 58 -32.58 17.38 19.18
C LYS A 58 -32.34 17.04 20.65
N LEU A 59 -31.08 16.87 21.05
CA LEU A 59 -30.69 16.51 22.40
C LEU A 59 -30.44 17.75 23.29
N PHE A 60 -30.40 18.95 22.73
CA PHE A 60 -30.31 20.18 23.52
C PHE A 60 -31.62 20.48 24.25
N THR A 61 -31.51 21.15 25.40
CA THR A 61 -32.69 21.69 26.11
C THR A 61 -33.45 22.68 25.23
N HIS A 62 -34.75 22.76 25.49
CA HIS A 62 -35.69 23.65 24.81
C HIS A 62 -36.44 24.54 25.80
N GLU A 63 -35.91 24.69 27.01
CA GLU A 63 -36.53 25.48 28.07
C GLU A 63 -36.31 26.99 27.84
N ALA A 64 -37.35 27.81 28.06
CA ALA A 64 -37.27 29.25 27.83
C ALA A 64 -36.20 29.95 28.68
N VAL A 65 -35.94 29.44 29.89
CA VAL A 65 -34.94 29.97 30.84
C VAL A 65 -33.50 29.89 30.30
N ASP A 66 -33.25 29.00 29.34
CA ASP A 66 -31.92 28.81 28.76
C ASP A 66 -31.59 29.79 27.62
N LEU A 67 -32.57 30.52 27.10
CA LEU A 67 -32.44 31.36 25.90
C LEU A 67 -31.46 32.53 26.11
N GLU A 68 -31.72 33.40 27.10
CA GLU A 68 -30.86 34.57 27.38
C GLU A 68 -29.45 34.17 27.83
N PRO A 69 -29.25 33.18 28.72
CA PRO A 69 -27.91 32.75 29.13
C PRO A 69 -27.10 32.16 27.97
N THR A 70 -27.73 31.40 27.06
CA THR A 70 -27.03 30.84 25.89
C THR A 70 -26.61 31.94 24.92
N LEU A 71 -27.47 32.94 24.71
CA LEU A 71 -27.15 34.09 23.87
C LEU A 71 -26.03 34.94 24.49
N SER A 72 -26.10 35.23 25.79
CA SER A 72 -25.07 35.97 26.52
C SER A 72 -23.71 35.26 26.43
N CYS A 73 -23.69 33.93 26.59
CA CYS A 73 -22.49 33.12 26.43
C CYS A 73 -21.91 33.20 25.00
N LEU A 74 -22.76 33.22 23.97
CA LEU A 74 -22.32 33.39 22.58
C LEU A 74 -21.78 34.80 22.30
N LEU A 75 -22.40 35.83 22.86
CA LEU A 75 -21.99 37.23 22.70
C LEU A 75 -20.67 37.53 23.42
N SER A 76 -20.38 36.85 24.53
CA SER A 76 -19.12 36.99 25.28
C SER A 76 -17.93 36.26 24.66
N GLN A 77 -18.14 35.42 23.65
CA GLN A 77 -17.04 34.74 22.95
C GLN A 77 -16.22 35.73 22.11
N ASP A 78 -14.89 35.70 22.26
CA ASP A 78 -13.99 36.41 21.37
C ASP A 78 -14.03 35.80 19.95
N ARG A 79 -14.44 36.63 18.98
CA ARG A 79 -14.57 36.22 17.58
C ARG A 79 -13.22 36.02 16.89
N SER A 80 -12.20 36.77 17.33
CA SER A 80 -10.84 36.69 16.77
C SER A 80 -10.11 35.42 17.20
N ASN A 81 -10.50 34.82 18.33
CA ASN A 81 -9.95 33.57 18.80
C ASN A 81 -10.50 32.37 18.02
N HIS A 82 -9.75 31.88 17.04
CA HIS A 82 -10.14 30.73 16.21
C HIS A 82 -10.30 29.42 16.99
N LEU A 83 -9.68 29.25 18.17
CA LEU A 83 -9.80 28.02 18.97
C LEU A 83 -11.21 27.81 19.53
N LEU A 84 -11.99 28.88 19.70
CA LEU A 84 -13.36 28.83 20.25
C LEU A 84 -14.43 28.52 19.19
N TRP A 85 -14.06 28.08 17.99
CA TRP A 85 -15.01 27.79 16.91
C TRP A 85 -16.03 26.72 17.30
N SER A 86 -15.60 25.70 18.04
CA SER A 86 -16.43 24.57 18.49
C SER A 86 -17.51 25.02 19.49
N SER A 87 -17.15 25.92 20.40
CA SER A 87 -18.10 26.57 21.31
C SER A 87 -19.15 27.36 20.56
N ARG A 88 -18.74 28.25 19.64
CA ARG A 88 -19.66 29.05 18.82
C ARG A 88 -20.60 28.18 17.98
N TYR A 89 -20.06 27.12 17.37
CA TYR A 89 -20.84 26.14 16.62
C TYR A 89 -21.93 25.47 17.48
N SER A 90 -21.56 24.94 18.64
CA SER A 90 -22.48 24.24 19.55
C SER A 90 -23.52 25.19 20.15
N LEU A 91 -23.13 26.41 20.55
CA LEU A 91 -24.04 27.44 21.07
C LEU A 91 -25.07 27.90 20.02
N LEU A 92 -24.66 28.10 18.76
CA LEU A 92 -25.59 28.45 17.67
C LEU A 92 -26.59 27.32 17.39
N LEU A 93 -26.16 26.05 17.46
CA LEU A 93 -27.09 24.93 17.34
C LEU A 93 -28.06 24.85 18.51
N TRP A 94 -27.60 25.12 19.73
CA TRP A 94 -28.45 25.17 20.92
C TRP A 94 -29.46 26.31 20.83
N LEU A 95 -29.04 27.52 20.47
CA LEU A 95 -29.93 28.65 20.19
C LEU A 95 -30.97 28.32 19.12
N SER A 96 -30.59 27.55 18.08
CA SER A 96 -31.54 27.11 17.06
C SER A 96 -32.63 26.16 17.57
N MET A 97 -32.39 25.46 18.68
CA MET A 97 -33.38 24.62 19.36
C MET A 97 -34.24 25.47 20.31
N LEU A 98 -33.61 26.35 21.09
CA LEU A 98 -34.28 27.28 22.00
C LEU A 98 -35.19 28.27 21.27
N ALA A 99 -34.87 28.62 20.02
CA ALA A 99 -35.74 29.44 19.18
C ALA A 99 -37.12 28.80 18.88
N LEU A 100 -37.31 27.51 19.14
CA LEU A 100 -38.58 26.79 18.90
C LEU A 100 -39.52 26.79 20.11
N VAL A 101 -39.24 27.57 21.16
CA VAL A 101 -40.15 27.73 22.31
C VAL A 101 -41.55 28.20 21.87
N PRO A 102 -42.63 27.70 22.48
CA PRO A 102 -44.00 27.93 22.00
C PRO A 102 -44.58 29.32 22.30
N PHE A 103 -43.86 30.15 23.09
CA PHE A 103 -44.29 31.49 23.48
C PHE A 103 -43.58 32.57 22.65
N ASP A 104 -44.22 33.73 22.47
CA ASP A 104 -43.61 34.88 21.77
C ASP A 104 -42.33 35.30 22.48
N ILE A 105 -41.23 35.48 21.73
CA ILE A 105 -39.90 35.75 22.35
C ILE A 105 -39.91 37.09 23.12
N SER A 106 -40.78 38.02 22.75
CA SER A 106 -41.00 39.28 23.48
C SER A 106 -41.48 39.08 24.91
N THR A 107 -42.10 37.94 25.24
CA THR A 107 -42.56 37.62 26.61
C THR A 107 -41.43 37.10 27.51
N ILE A 108 -40.32 36.67 26.91
CA ILE A 108 -39.14 36.13 27.59
C ILE A 108 -38.03 37.20 27.70
N ASP A 109 -38.11 38.26 26.90
CA ASP A 109 -37.12 39.34 26.86
C ASP A 109 -37.14 40.17 28.15
N SER A 110 -36.19 39.89 29.05
CA SER A 110 -35.99 40.58 30.31
C SER A 110 -35.70 42.08 30.11
N THR A 111 -35.24 42.49 28.92
CA THR A 111 -34.92 43.89 28.58
C THR A 111 -36.14 44.73 28.18
N SER A 112 -37.31 44.11 27.94
CA SER A 112 -38.56 44.82 27.63
C SER A 112 -39.14 45.61 28.82
N SER A 113 -38.62 45.38 30.03
CA SER A 113 -39.04 46.05 31.28
C SER A 113 -38.25 47.34 31.58
N SER A 114 -37.21 47.66 30.81
CA SER A 114 -36.35 48.82 31.03
C SER A 114 -36.64 49.94 30.00
N SER A 115 -37.19 51.05 30.46
CA SER A 115 -37.53 52.22 29.64
C SER A 115 -36.30 53.05 29.22
N SER A 116 -35.42 52.50 28.38
CA SER A 116 -34.36 53.24 27.69
C SER A 116 -34.40 52.96 26.18
N ASN A 117 -34.61 54.02 25.40
CA ASN A 117 -34.90 53.99 23.96
C ASN A 117 -33.72 53.57 23.05
N THR A 118 -32.84 52.65 23.47
CA THR A 118 -31.67 52.25 22.66
C THR A 118 -31.21 50.79 22.80
N SER A 119 -31.91 49.91 23.51
CA SER A 119 -31.58 48.47 23.53
C SER A 119 -32.29 47.72 22.40
N SER A 120 -31.52 47.07 21.52
CA SER A 120 -32.08 46.16 20.51
C SER A 120 -32.72 44.95 21.21
N ASN A 121 -34.02 44.73 20.97
CA ASN A 121 -34.81 43.57 21.42
C ASN A 121 -34.03 42.24 21.21
N LEU A 122 -34.17 41.31 22.15
CA LEU A 122 -33.52 39.98 22.18
C LEU A 122 -33.47 39.29 20.82
N VAL A 123 -34.57 39.35 20.06
CA VAL A 123 -34.67 38.79 18.70
C VAL A 123 -33.68 39.43 17.72
N SER A 124 -33.58 40.76 17.75
CA SER A 124 -32.67 41.51 16.87
C SER A 124 -31.21 41.16 17.15
N GLN A 125 -30.87 40.89 18.42
CA GLN A 125 -29.54 40.43 18.80
C GLN A 125 -29.23 39.04 18.24
N ILE A 126 -30.17 38.08 18.37
CA ILE A 126 -30.02 36.70 17.84
C ILE A 126 -29.85 36.72 16.30
N ILE A 127 -30.65 37.54 15.61
CA ILE A 127 -30.55 37.68 14.15
C ILE A 127 -29.23 38.34 13.76
N SER A 128 -28.82 39.41 14.45
CA SER A 128 -27.58 40.14 14.16
C SER A 128 -26.33 39.27 14.36
N ILE A 129 -26.23 38.58 15.51
CA ILE A 129 -25.10 37.68 15.80
C ILE A 129 -25.05 36.54 14.78
N SER A 130 -26.19 35.92 14.45
CA SER A 130 -26.22 34.80 13.51
C SER A 130 -25.92 35.26 12.08
N LYS A 131 -26.40 36.44 11.65
CA LYS A 131 -26.02 37.05 10.36
C LYS A 131 -24.51 37.26 10.26
N SER A 132 -23.86 37.71 11.33
CA SER A 132 -22.42 37.96 11.35
C SER A 132 -21.56 36.69 11.15
N TYR A 133 -22.13 35.51 11.39
CA TYR A 133 -21.46 34.22 11.15
C TYR A 133 -21.79 33.58 9.79
N LEU A 134 -22.60 34.21 8.94
CA LEU A 134 -22.90 33.69 7.61
C LEU A 134 -21.70 33.72 6.65
N SER A 135 -20.74 34.63 6.88
CA SER A 135 -19.47 34.73 6.15
C SER A 135 -18.35 33.85 6.71
N ASP A 136 -18.58 33.13 7.81
CA ASP A 136 -17.56 32.26 8.40
C ASP A 136 -17.16 31.14 7.42
N PRO A 137 -15.87 30.82 7.22
CA PRO A 137 -15.45 29.80 6.27
C PRO A 137 -15.72 28.36 6.74
N GLY A 138 -15.91 28.16 8.04
CA GLY A 138 -16.01 26.86 8.70
C GLY A 138 -17.44 26.36 8.95
N PRO A 139 -17.61 25.38 9.87
CA PRO A 139 -18.89 24.78 10.19
C PRO A 139 -19.84 25.72 10.95
N ILE A 140 -19.34 26.82 11.52
CA ILE A 140 -20.14 27.83 12.23
C ILE A 140 -21.20 28.42 11.29
N ARG A 141 -20.85 28.65 10.02
CA ARG A 141 -21.79 29.11 8.97
C ARG A 141 -23.04 28.25 8.85
N LEU A 142 -22.90 26.92 8.94
CA LEU A 142 -24.04 25.99 8.95
C LEU A 142 -24.89 26.18 10.21
N ALA A 143 -24.28 26.27 11.39
CA ALA A 143 -25.01 26.45 12.63
C ALA A 143 -25.75 27.79 12.66
N ALA A 144 -25.12 28.86 12.17
CA ALA A 144 -25.71 30.18 12.01
C ALA A 144 -26.93 30.16 11.07
N ALA A 145 -26.81 29.52 9.91
CA ALA A 145 -27.92 29.35 8.98
C ALA A 145 -29.10 28.57 9.58
N VAL A 146 -28.81 27.53 10.37
CA VAL A 146 -29.83 26.74 11.09
C VAL A 146 -30.51 27.59 12.17
N CYS A 147 -29.75 28.36 12.94
CA CYS A 147 -30.26 29.28 13.95
C CYS A 147 -31.19 30.33 13.34
N LEU A 148 -30.72 31.06 12.32
CA LEU A 148 -31.52 32.05 11.59
C LEU A 148 -32.81 31.45 11.05
N SER A 149 -32.73 30.28 10.41
CA SER A 149 -33.93 29.65 9.87
C SER A 149 -34.93 29.28 10.95
N SER A 150 -34.48 28.85 12.13
CA SER A 150 -35.39 28.43 13.23
C SER A 150 -36.09 29.64 13.86
N VAL A 151 -35.38 30.77 14.00
CA VAL A 151 -35.95 32.03 14.51
C VAL A 151 -36.93 32.64 13.50
N LEU A 152 -36.51 32.76 12.24
CA LEU A 152 -37.29 33.47 11.22
C LEU A 152 -38.55 32.73 10.74
N THR A 153 -38.66 31.41 10.99
CA THR A 153 -39.88 30.64 10.67
C THR A 153 -40.95 30.70 11.76
N ARG A 154 -40.70 31.39 12.88
CA ARG A 154 -41.69 31.52 13.94
C ARG A 154 -42.86 32.46 13.52
N PRO A 155 -44.09 32.21 14.00
CA PRO A 155 -45.24 33.06 13.67
C PRO A 155 -45.09 34.54 14.07
N ASP A 156 -44.45 34.82 15.20
CA ASP A 156 -44.22 36.17 15.75
C ASP A 156 -43.14 36.98 15.01
N MET A 157 -42.42 36.35 14.05
CA MET A 157 -41.29 36.97 13.32
C MET A 157 -41.63 37.37 11.88
N GLU A 158 -42.87 37.11 11.46
CA GLU A 158 -43.35 37.27 10.09
C GLU A 158 -43.41 38.74 9.63
N HIS A 159 -44.01 39.61 10.46
CA HIS A 159 -44.14 41.04 10.17
C HIS A 159 -42.88 41.80 10.62
N GLY A 160 -41.93 41.97 9.72
CA GLY A 160 -40.73 42.81 9.90
C GLY A 160 -39.41 42.05 9.70
N HIS A 161 -39.11 41.07 10.56
CA HIS A 161 -37.79 40.39 10.55
C HIS A 161 -37.60 39.43 9.37
N LEU A 162 -38.62 38.61 9.04
CA LEU A 162 -38.56 37.71 7.88
C LEU A 162 -38.45 38.49 6.56
N GLN A 163 -39.31 39.48 6.34
CA GLN A 163 -39.28 40.32 5.13
C GLN A 163 -37.94 41.07 4.99
N SER A 164 -37.41 41.62 6.10
CA SER A 164 -36.08 42.25 6.12
C SER A 164 -34.97 41.27 5.74
N PHE A 165 -35.02 40.02 6.22
CA PHE A 165 -34.05 38.99 5.86
C PHE A 165 -34.17 38.55 4.40
N MET A 166 -35.39 38.49 3.85
CA MET A 166 -35.61 38.19 2.44
C MET A 166 -35.02 39.27 1.53
N SER A 167 -35.31 40.56 1.80
CA SER A 167 -34.72 41.68 1.07
C SER A 167 -33.18 41.71 1.18
N TYR A 168 -32.65 41.41 2.38
CA TYR A 168 -31.21 41.24 2.59
C TYR A 168 -30.65 40.13 1.71
N SER A 169 -31.28 38.96 1.70
CA SER A 169 -30.84 37.81 0.89
C SER A 169 -30.86 38.12 -0.61
N GLN A 170 -31.89 38.81 -1.10
CA GLN A 170 -31.96 39.26 -2.51
C GLN A 170 -30.84 40.23 -2.83
N SER A 171 -30.53 41.19 -1.96
CA SER A 171 -29.43 42.13 -2.18
C SER A 171 -28.08 41.44 -2.35
N ILE A 172 -27.80 40.41 -1.53
CA ILE A 172 -26.56 39.61 -1.62
C ILE A 172 -26.52 38.79 -2.92
N LEU A 173 -27.62 38.15 -3.32
CA LEU A 173 -27.67 37.38 -4.56
C LEU A 173 -27.54 38.29 -5.80
N LYS A 174 -28.23 39.45 -5.85
CA LYS A 174 -28.07 40.45 -6.93
C LYS A 174 -26.63 40.97 -7.03
N ALA A 175 -26.02 41.30 -5.89
CA ALA A 175 -24.64 41.77 -5.86
C ALA A 175 -23.66 40.74 -6.45
N ARG A 176 -23.93 39.45 -6.25
CA ARG A 176 -23.13 38.37 -6.83
C ARG A 176 -23.28 38.24 -8.35
N VAL A 177 -24.47 38.51 -8.90
CA VAL A 177 -24.75 38.42 -10.34
C VAL A 177 -24.22 39.64 -11.12
N GLY A 178 -24.31 40.84 -10.54
CA GLY A 178 -23.94 42.10 -11.20
C GLY A 178 -22.46 42.27 -11.59
N GLN A 179 -21.58 41.34 -11.23
CA GLN A 179 -20.14 41.42 -11.52
C GLN A 179 -19.76 41.01 -12.95
N ASN A 180 -20.61 40.29 -13.70
CA ASN A 180 -20.21 39.73 -15.01
C ASN A 180 -20.59 40.59 -16.23
N LYS A 181 -21.18 41.78 -16.06
CA LYS A 181 -21.58 42.65 -17.19
C LYS A 181 -20.70 43.88 -17.46
N ASP A 182 -19.80 44.26 -16.55
CA ASP A 182 -18.94 45.44 -16.77
C ASP A 182 -17.48 45.04 -16.98
N VAL A 183 -17.16 44.72 -18.24
CA VAL A 183 -15.81 44.90 -18.77
C VAL A 183 -15.66 46.40 -19.10
N GLU A 184 -14.55 46.97 -18.63
CA GLU A 184 -14.07 48.35 -18.88
C GLU A 184 -14.67 49.49 -18.04
N GLY A 185 -14.12 49.68 -16.84
CA GLY A 185 -14.24 50.97 -16.16
C GLY A 185 -13.69 50.97 -14.74
N LYS A 186 -12.61 51.71 -14.50
CA LYS A 186 -12.07 51.97 -13.15
C LYS A 186 -13.17 52.58 -12.26
N GLY A 187 -13.62 51.83 -11.25
CA GLY A 187 -14.57 52.30 -10.24
C GLY A 187 -14.43 51.50 -8.96
N GLN A 188 -14.49 52.18 -7.81
CA GLN A 188 -14.25 51.65 -6.46
C GLN A 188 -15.00 50.35 -6.16
N VAL A 189 -14.26 49.31 -5.77
CA VAL A 189 -14.80 48.04 -5.26
C VAL A 189 -15.38 48.28 -3.87
N SER A 190 -16.69 48.11 -3.71
CA SER A 190 -17.34 48.13 -2.40
C SER A 190 -17.00 46.83 -1.65
N HIS A 191 -16.54 46.93 -0.40
CA HIS A 191 -16.07 45.81 0.45
C HIS A 191 -17.09 44.68 0.74
N LEU A 192 -18.35 44.80 0.30
CA LEU A 192 -19.41 43.78 0.48
C LEU A 192 -19.52 42.80 -0.70
N SER A 193 -18.76 43.01 -1.79
CA SER A 193 -19.04 42.43 -3.11
C SER A 193 -18.31 41.13 -3.46
N ASP A 194 -17.40 40.61 -2.62
CA ASP A 194 -16.54 39.45 -2.97
C ASP A 194 -16.68 38.23 -2.03
N ASP A 195 -17.63 38.24 -1.09
CA ASP A 195 -17.74 37.23 -0.05
C ASP A 195 -18.53 35.98 -0.50
N THR A 196 -17.82 35.02 -1.09
CA THR A 196 -18.40 33.72 -1.47
C THR A 196 -18.91 32.94 -0.25
N PHE A 197 -18.31 33.11 0.93
CA PHE A 197 -18.78 32.46 2.16
C PHE A 197 -20.12 33.04 2.60
N LEU A 198 -20.29 34.35 2.54
CA LEU A 198 -21.57 35.01 2.81
C LEU A 198 -22.66 34.51 1.87
N THR A 199 -22.36 34.42 0.57
CA THR A 199 -23.29 33.87 -0.43
C THR A 199 -23.69 32.44 -0.07
N MET A 200 -22.72 31.57 0.30
CA MET A 200 -23.02 30.23 0.78
C MET A 200 -23.89 30.24 2.05
N GLY A 201 -23.63 31.15 2.99
CA GLY A 201 -24.40 31.29 4.23
C GLY A 201 -25.86 31.68 3.96
N VAL A 202 -26.08 32.65 3.07
CA VAL A 202 -27.40 33.09 2.63
C VAL A 202 -28.15 31.96 1.92
N VAL A 203 -27.56 31.34 0.89
CA VAL A 203 -28.18 30.21 0.16
C VAL A 203 -28.51 29.06 1.10
N HIS A 204 -27.65 28.76 2.07
CA HIS A 204 -27.90 27.71 3.06
C HIS A 204 -29.05 28.04 4.00
N THR A 205 -29.18 29.31 4.40
CA THR A 205 -30.28 29.81 5.23
C THR A 205 -31.59 29.75 4.46
N LEU A 206 -31.63 30.25 3.23
CA LEU A 206 -32.79 30.14 2.33
C LEU A 206 -33.24 28.69 2.16
N ALA A 207 -32.30 27.76 1.92
CA ALA A 207 -32.63 26.34 1.78
C ALA A 207 -33.20 25.72 3.07
N HIS A 208 -32.93 26.28 4.25
CA HIS A 208 -33.59 25.88 5.50
C HIS A 208 -34.94 26.56 5.68
N LEU A 209 -35.04 27.85 5.35
CA LEU A 209 -36.29 28.60 5.40
C LEU A 209 -37.36 27.97 4.51
N PHE A 210 -37.09 27.73 3.22
CA PHE A 210 -38.01 27.03 2.31
C PHE A 210 -38.29 25.57 2.71
N LYS A 211 -37.49 24.98 3.60
CA LYS A 211 -37.73 23.61 4.09
C LYS A 211 -38.71 23.57 5.26
N TYR A 212 -38.56 24.49 6.21
CA TYR A 212 -39.26 24.44 7.50
C TYR A 212 -40.34 25.51 7.64
N GLY A 213 -40.29 26.58 6.83
CA GLY A 213 -41.31 27.60 6.77
C GLY A 213 -42.60 27.10 6.16
N ASP A 214 -43.68 27.81 6.48
CA ASP A 214 -45.01 27.53 5.92
C ASP A 214 -45.01 27.71 4.39
N ARG A 215 -45.52 26.71 3.67
CA ARG A 215 -45.49 26.70 2.20
C ARG A 215 -46.20 27.92 1.60
N GLU A 216 -47.40 28.25 2.08
CA GLU A 216 -48.23 29.31 1.50
C GLU A 216 -47.57 30.67 1.68
N LYS A 217 -46.98 30.89 2.85
CA LYS A 217 -46.23 32.12 3.17
C LYS A 217 -44.95 32.27 2.37
N PHE A 218 -44.29 31.16 2.03
CA PHE A 218 -43.04 31.18 1.28
C PHE A 218 -43.24 31.20 -0.25
N LEU A 219 -44.43 30.83 -0.73
CA LEU A 219 -44.74 30.79 -2.16
C LEU A 219 -44.59 32.18 -2.81
N ILE A 220 -45.01 33.25 -2.11
CA ILE A 220 -44.93 34.64 -2.61
C ILE A 220 -43.50 35.12 -2.87
N TYR A 221 -42.50 34.48 -2.25
CA TYR A 221 -41.09 34.84 -2.42
C TYR A 221 -40.44 34.06 -3.57
N VAL A 222 -40.99 32.93 -4.00
CA VAL A 222 -40.33 32.02 -4.94
C VAL A 222 -39.94 32.73 -6.24
N ASP A 223 -40.89 33.40 -6.89
CA ASP A 223 -40.68 34.07 -8.18
C ASP A 223 -39.62 35.18 -8.07
N SER A 224 -39.60 35.87 -6.93
CA SER A 224 -38.63 36.96 -6.67
C SER A 224 -37.18 36.47 -6.50
N PHE A 225 -36.97 35.19 -6.21
CA PHE A 225 -35.66 34.59 -5.96
C PHE A 225 -35.20 33.67 -7.10
N LEU A 226 -36.11 33.03 -7.83
CA LEU A 226 -35.79 31.97 -8.78
C LEU A 226 -34.79 32.45 -9.86
N GLU A 227 -35.08 33.57 -10.52
CA GLU A 227 -34.20 34.15 -11.55
C GLU A 227 -32.79 34.41 -11.00
N GLN A 228 -32.67 35.00 -9.81
CA GLN A 228 -31.37 35.28 -9.21
C GLN A 228 -30.61 34.02 -8.81
N ILE A 229 -31.29 32.99 -8.30
CA ILE A 229 -30.65 31.73 -7.91
C ILE A 229 -30.13 31.01 -9.16
N ILE A 230 -30.88 31.04 -10.28
CA ILE A 230 -30.45 30.51 -11.58
C ILE A 230 -29.19 31.24 -12.04
N LEU A 231 -29.22 32.57 -12.08
CA LEU A 231 -28.06 33.37 -12.48
C LEU A 231 -26.84 33.13 -11.59
N VAL A 232 -27.01 32.95 -10.27
CA VAL A 232 -25.91 32.59 -9.36
C VAL A 232 -25.42 31.16 -9.61
N ALA A 233 -26.27 30.23 -10.02
CA ALA A 233 -25.86 28.86 -10.35
C ALA A 233 -25.04 28.80 -11.64
N GLU A 234 -25.49 29.51 -12.69
CA GLU A 234 -24.78 29.61 -13.97
C GLU A 234 -23.43 30.33 -13.82
N ASN A 235 -23.37 31.35 -12.96
CA ASN A 235 -22.15 32.10 -12.65
C ASN A 235 -21.38 31.56 -11.43
N GLY A 236 -21.78 30.40 -10.88
CA GLY A 236 -21.40 29.93 -9.54
C GLY A 236 -19.95 29.54 -9.29
N GLY A 237 -19.08 29.65 -10.31
CA GLY A 237 -17.63 29.42 -10.20
C GLY A 237 -17.25 27.99 -9.78
N SER A 238 -15.97 27.82 -9.42
CA SER A 238 -15.37 26.50 -9.15
C SER A 238 -15.77 25.86 -7.80
N GLN A 239 -16.47 26.57 -6.90
CA GLN A 239 -16.72 26.12 -5.53
C GLN A 239 -17.83 25.06 -5.41
N THR A 240 -17.45 23.82 -5.12
CA THR A 240 -18.36 22.65 -5.00
C THR A 240 -19.47 22.83 -3.97
N MET A 241 -19.16 23.43 -2.81
CA MET A 241 -20.13 23.57 -1.73
C MET A 241 -21.25 24.56 -2.08
N LEU A 242 -20.92 25.65 -2.78
CA LEU A 242 -21.92 26.60 -3.29
C LEU A 242 -22.86 25.92 -4.28
N ARG A 243 -22.32 25.23 -5.30
CA ARG A 243 -23.14 24.50 -6.29
C ARG A 243 -24.05 23.45 -5.64
N LYS A 244 -23.53 22.69 -4.67
CA LYS A 244 -24.33 21.74 -3.87
C LYS A 244 -25.46 22.43 -3.09
N LEU A 245 -25.19 23.59 -2.49
CA LEU A 245 -26.18 24.35 -1.73
C LEU A 245 -27.25 24.95 -2.64
N LEU A 246 -26.88 25.44 -3.83
CA LEU A 246 -27.82 25.92 -4.85
C LEU A 246 -28.72 24.79 -5.34
N VAL A 247 -28.17 23.63 -5.70
CA VAL A 247 -28.95 22.42 -6.01
C VAL A 247 -29.89 22.05 -4.86
N LYS A 248 -29.47 22.24 -3.61
CA LYS A 248 -30.31 21.98 -2.44
C LYS A 248 -31.38 23.06 -2.24
N LEU A 249 -31.16 24.30 -2.68
CA LEU A 249 -32.15 25.37 -2.67
C LEU A 249 -33.20 25.17 -3.76
N PHE A 250 -32.79 24.85 -5.00
CA PHE A 250 -33.70 24.46 -6.09
C PHE A 250 -34.66 23.35 -5.68
N GLN A 251 -34.15 22.33 -4.97
CA GLN A 251 -35.00 21.28 -4.40
C GLN A 251 -36.11 21.80 -3.49
N ARG A 252 -35.79 22.80 -2.67
CA ARG A 252 -36.73 23.34 -1.69
C ARG A 252 -37.77 24.21 -2.38
N VAL A 253 -37.31 25.09 -3.26
CA VAL A 253 -38.16 25.91 -4.13
C VAL A 253 -39.12 25.04 -4.94
N GLY A 254 -38.62 24.00 -5.62
CA GLY A 254 -39.47 23.07 -6.38
C GLY A 254 -40.50 22.34 -5.50
N THR A 255 -40.14 21.98 -4.27
CA THR A 255 -41.09 21.42 -3.30
C THR A 255 -42.02 22.45 -2.66
N THR A 256 -41.78 23.75 -2.83
CA THR A 256 -42.69 24.81 -2.40
C THR A 256 -43.78 25.02 -3.45
N PHE A 257 -43.46 24.96 -4.75
CA PHE A 257 -44.45 25.01 -5.83
C PHE A 257 -45.52 23.92 -5.68
N MET A 258 -45.09 22.67 -5.44
CA MET A 258 -46.00 21.53 -5.36
C MET A 258 -46.33 21.11 -3.92
N PRO A 259 -47.62 21.04 -3.52
CA PRO A 259 -48.02 20.58 -2.19
C PRO A 259 -47.61 19.12 -1.94
N VAL A 260 -47.42 18.76 -0.67
CA VAL A 260 -47.11 17.37 -0.29
C VAL A 260 -48.32 16.50 -0.59
N ARG A 261 -48.14 15.47 -1.44
CA ARG A 261 -49.17 14.49 -1.78
C ARG A 261 -48.59 13.09 -1.92
N ILE A 262 -49.44 12.09 -1.80
CA ILE A 262 -49.13 10.72 -2.19
C ILE A 262 -49.76 10.50 -3.55
N VAL A 263 -48.94 10.38 -4.59
CA VAL A 263 -49.43 10.20 -5.96
C VAL A 263 -49.99 8.77 -6.16
N PRO A 264 -51.20 8.62 -6.72
CA PRO A 264 -51.87 7.32 -6.85
C PRO A 264 -51.23 6.44 -7.93
N TRP A 265 -50.60 7.05 -8.94
CA TRP A 265 -49.91 6.36 -10.03
C TRP A 265 -48.60 5.70 -9.61
N ARG A 266 -48.07 6.01 -8.41
CA ARG A 266 -46.83 5.45 -7.87
C ARG A 266 -46.86 3.93 -7.86
N TYR A 267 -45.82 3.28 -8.37
CA TYR A 267 -45.69 1.84 -8.26
C TYR A 267 -45.53 1.41 -6.81
N GLN A 268 -46.43 0.54 -6.34
CA GLN A 268 -46.38 -0.06 -5.01
C GLN A 268 -46.11 -1.55 -5.17
N ARG A 269 -44.90 -1.98 -4.82
CA ARG A 269 -44.64 -3.40 -4.54
C ARG A 269 -45.47 -3.77 -3.34
N GLY A 270 -46.57 -4.50 -3.56
CA GLY A 270 -47.49 -4.90 -2.50
C GLY A 270 -46.71 -5.42 -1.29
N ARG A 271 -47.09 -4.95 -0.08
CA ARG A 271 -46.50 -5.25 1.25
C ARG A 271 -45.34 -4.34 1.71
N ARG A 272 -45.61 -3.06 1.99
CA ARG A 272 -44.64 -2.14 2.65
C ARG A 272 -44.93 -1.78 4.10
N SER A 273 -46.01 -2.27 4.72
CA SER A 273 -46.31 -1.97 6.12
C SER A 273 -46.72 -3.24 6.86
N LEU A 274 -45.84 -3.71 7.76
CA LEU A 274 -46.17 -4.71 8.78
C LEU A 274 -47.33 -4.21 9.68
N LEU A 275 -47.44 -2.89 9.86
CA LEU A 275 -48.56 -2.23 10.56
C LEU A 275 -49.89 -2.37 9.80
N ASN A 276 -49.90 -2.30 8.45
CA ASN A 276 -51.12 -2.55 7.66
C ASN A 276 -51.49 -4.04 7.67
N ASN A 277 -50.51 -4.93 7.80
CA ASN A 277 -50.75 -6.36 7.98
C ASN A 277 -51.32 -6.67 9.37
N MET A 278 -50.89 -5.94 10.41
CA MET A 278 -51.42 -6.09 11.77
C MET A 278 -52.79 -5.43 11.94
N SER A 279 -53.06 -4.27 11.33
CA SER A 279 -54.36 -3.61 11.41
C SER A 279 -55.45 -4.31 10.61
N ASN A 280 -55.12 -4.91 9.46
CA ASN A 280 -56.09 -5.71 8.69
C ASN A 280 -56.42 -7.06 9.33
N ASN A 281 -55.56 -7.60 10.21
CA ASN A 281 -55.86 -8.82 10.96
C ASN A 281 -56.80 -8.59 12.16
N ALA A 282 -57.05 -7.34 12.56
CA ALA A 282 -57.94 -7.04 13.69
C ALA A 282 -59.41 -6.83 13.30
N VAL A 283 -59.74 -6.69 12.01
CA VAL A 283 -61.11 -6.31 11.57
C VAL A 283 -61.76 -7.29 10.59
N VAL A 284 -61.05 -8.33 10.10
CA VAL A 284 -61.64 -9.25 9.10
C VAL A 284 -61.86 -10.65 9.69
N ALA A 285 -62.90 -10.77 10.50
CA ALA A 285 -63.55 -12.05 10.81
C ALA A 285 -64.91 -12.22 10.10
N SER A 286 -65.34 -11.30 9.22
CA SER A 286 -66.69 -11.36 8.64
C SER A 286 -66.91 -10.69 7.27
N SER A 287 -65.92 -10.64 6.38
CA SER A 287 -66.20 -10.40 4.96
C SER A 287 -65.13 -10.99 4.04
N SER A 288 -65.59 -11.62 2.96
CA SER A 288 -64.78 -12.17 1.87
C SER A 288 -63.77 -11.15 1.32
N PRO A 289 -62.53 -11.56 0.98
CA PRO A 289 -61.52 -10.64 0.49
C PRO A 289 -61.90 -10.14 -0.91
N SER A 290 -62.29 -8.88 -1.01
CA SER A 290 -62.29 -8.17 -2.29
C SER A 290 -60.85 -8.11 -2.82
N PRO A 291 -60.57 -8.49 -4.09
CA PRO A 291 -59.25 -8.38 -4.66
C PRO A 291 -58.84 -6.90 -4.67
N LEU A 292 -57.65 -6.58 -4.13
CA LEU A 292 -57.03 -5.28 -4.36
C LEU A 292 -56.86 -5.07 -5.88
N PRO A 293 -57.16 -3.88 -6.41
CA PRO A 293 -56.97 -3.61 -7.83
C PRO A 293 -55.49 -3.82 -8.22
N PRO A 294 -55.22 -4.38 -9.40
CA PRO A 294 -53.86 -4.60 -9.86
C PRO A 294 -53.10 -3.26 -9.92
N PRO A 295 -51.78 -3.23 -9.62
CA PRO A 295 -50.98 -2.03 -9.79
C PRO A 295 -51.08 -1.56 -11.25
N PRO A 296 -51.08 -0.25 -11.52
CA PRO A 296 -51.21 0.27 -12.88
C PRO A 296 -50.02 -0.21 -13.73
N THR A 297 -50.24 -1.25 -14.53
CA THR A 297 -49.27 -1.84 -15.45
C THR A 297 -49.36 -1.21 -16.85
N SER A 298 -50.35 -0.36 -17.11
CA SER A 298 -50.62 0.25 -18.41
C SER A 298 -50.98 1.74 -18.32
N PRO A 299 -50.87 2.51 -19.43
CA PRO A 299 -51.27 3.92 -19.50
C PRO A 299 -52.71 4.18 -19.10
N SER A 300 -53.61 3.25 -19.43
CA SER A 300 -55.06 3.50 -19.47
C SER A 300 -55.82 3.16 -18.18
N SER A 301 -55.15 2.67 -17.13
CA SER A 301 -55.80 2.08 -15.95
C SER A 301 -55.86 2.97 -14.70
N VAL A 302 -55.63 4.28 -14.82
CA VAL A 302 -55.68 5.21 -13.68
C VAL A 302 -56.94 6.06 -13.78
N THR A 303 -57.77 6.00 -12.75
CA THR A 303 -58.91 6.91 -12.50
C THR A 303 -58.52 8.37 -12.76
N SER A 304 -59.40 9.14 -13.38
CA SER A 304 -59.25 10.58 -13.66
C SER A 304 -58.54 11.30 -12.51
N GLU A 305 -57.27 11.67 -12.73
CA GLU A 305 -56.54 12.47 -11.75
C GLU A 305 -57.21 13.84 -11.61
N PRO A 306 -57.26 14.42 -10.41
CA PRO A 306 -57.59 15.83 -10.29
C PRO A 306 -56.57 16.63 -11.11
N GLU A 307 -57.07 17.49 -12.00
CA GLU A 307 -56.25 18.40 -12.79
C GLU A 307 -55.49 19.32 -11.83
N ILE A 308 -54.22 19.03 -11.61
CA ILE A 308 -53.36 19.79 -10.70
C ILE A 308 -52.54 20.72 -11.56
N TYR A 309 -52.70 22.03 -11.32
CA TYR A 309 -51.88 23.05 -11.93
C TYR A 309 -50.41 22.84 -11.57
N VAL A 310 -49.57 22.69 -12.60
CA VAL A 310 -48.11 22.66 -12.48
C VAL A 310 -47.59 24.01 -12.97
N PRO A 311 -46.99 24.84 -12.10
CA PRO A 311 -46.43 26.12 -12.51
C PRO A 311 -45.32 25.95 -13.55
N PRO A 312 -45.27 26.76 -14.63
CA PRO A 312 -44.23 26.66 -15.66
C PRO A 312 -42.82 26.91 -15.09
N GLU A 313 -42.69 27.75 -14.05
CA GLU A 313 -41.43 28.03 -13.36
C GLU A 313 -40.81 26.80 -12.69
N LEU A 314 -41.59 25.72 -12.50
CA LEU A 314 -41.08 24.45 -12.00
C LEU A 314 -40.19 23.74 -13.03
N GLU A 315 -40.39 23.99 -14.33
CA GLU A 315 -39.56 23.46 -15.42
C GLU A 315 -38.12 23.95 -15.28
N ASP A 316 -37.92 25.26 -15.05
CA ASP A 316 -36.60 25.84 -14.78
C ASP A 316 -35.90 25.16 -13.60
N VAL A 317 -36.64 24.85 -12.53
CA VAL A 317 -36.10 24.15 -11.37
C VAL A 317 -35.67 22.72 -11.73
N VAL A 318 -36.46 22.00 -12.53
CA VAL A 318 -36.13 20.65 -13.00
C VAL A 318 -34.89 20.69 -13.90
N ASP A 319 -34.78 21.66 -14.80
CA ASP A 319 -33.64 21.83 -15.69
C ASP A 319 -32.34 22.12 -14.94
N GLN A 320 -32.39 22.94 -13.91
CA GLN A 320 -31.25 23.18 -13.03
C GLN A 320 -30.82 21.91 -12.27
N LEU A 321 -31.78 21.03 -11.90
CA LEU A 321 -31.47 19.75 -11.29
C LEU A 321 -30.90 18.75 -12.30
N LEU A 322 -31.42 18.70 -13.53
CA LEU A 322 -30.85 17.88 -14.62
C LEU A 322 -29.42 18.34 -14.97
N THR A 323 -29.17 19.65 -15.00
CA THR A 323 -27.82 20.22 -15.10
C THR A 323 -26.95 19.80 -13.92
N GLY A 324 -27.50 19.80 -12.70
CA GLY A 324 -26.81 19.31 -11.51
C GLY A 324 -26.42 17.83 -11.56
N LEU A 325 -27.08 16.99 -12.36
CA LEU A 325 -26.67 15.60 -12.62
C LEU A 325 -25.39 15.51 -13.47
N ARG A 326 -25.07 16.54 -14.23
CA ARG A 326 -23.84 16.64 -15.05
C ARG A 326 -22.65 17.21 -14.28
N ASP A 327 -22.83 17.67 -13.04
CA ASP A 327 -21.77 18.30 -12.25
C ASP A 327 -20.58 17.35 -12.07
N ARG A 328 -19.36 17.89 -12.08
CA ARG A 328 -18.10 17.14 -11.89
C ARG A 328 -18.01 16.45 -10.52
N ASP A 329 -18.66 16.98 -9.49
CA ASP A 329 -18.56 16.50 -8.12
C ASP A 329 -19.76 15.61 -7.74
N THR A 330 -19.49 14.37 -7.31
CA THR A 330 -20.52 13.38 -6.92
C THR A 330 -21.49 13.91 -5.86
N VAL A 331 -21.04 14.74 -4.92
CA VAL A 331 -21.90 15.30 -3.87
C VAL A 331 -22.98 16.25 -4.42
N VAL A 332 -22.73 16.90 -5.56
CA VAL A 332 -23.69 17.76 -6.25
C VAL A 332 -24.68 16.88 -7.01
N ARG A 333 -24.18 15.93 -7.82
CA ARG A 333 -25.00 14.96 -8.57
C ARG A 333 -25.97 14.20 -7.67
N TRP A 334 -25.50 13.71 -6.53
CA TRP A 334 -26.34 13.02 -5.54
C TRP A 334 -27.39 13.93 -4.92
N SER A 335 -27.06 15.21 -4.69
CA SER A 335 -28.04 16.20 -4.24
C SER A 335 -29.12 16.39 -5.30
N ALA A 336 -28.74 16.56 -6.57
CA ALA A 336 -29.64 16.76 -7.69
C ALA A 336 -30.57 15.55 -7.90
N ALA A 337 -30.04 14.32 -7.91
CA ALA A 337 -30.82 13.08 -8.00
C ALA A 337 -31.89 12.97 -6.91
N LYS A 338 -31.52 13.28 -5.64
CA LYS A 338 -32.48 13.34 -4.53
C LYS A 338 -33.52 14.44 -4.69
N GLY A 339 -33.17 15.49 -5.42
CA GLY A 339 -34.03 16.61 -5.72
C GLY A 339 -35.13 16.23 -6.70
N LEU A 340 -34.73 15.70 -7.85
CA LEU A 340 -35.64 15.18 -8.86
C LEU A 340 -36.61 14.18 -8.21
N GLY A 341 -36.11 13.20 -7.45
CA GLY A 341 -36.98 12.25 -6.75
C GLY A 341 -37.96 12.85 -5.74
N ARG A 342 -37.72 14.04 -5.17
CA ARG A 342 -38.65 14.74 -4.26
C ARG A 342 -39.67 15.63 -4.98
N ILE A 343 -39.34 16.10 -6.17
CA ILE A 343 -40.25 16.90 -6.99
C ILE A 343 -41.17 15.96 -7.76
N THR A 344 -40.59 14.94 -8.42
CA THR A 344 -41.32 13.91 -9.17
C THR A 344 -42.37 13.19 -8.31
N GLU A 345 -42.16 13.02 -6.99
CA GLU A 345 -43.16 12.39 -6.11
C GLU A 345 -44.43 13.22 -5.88
N ARG A 346 -44.50 14.44 -6.42
CA ARG A 346 -45.62 15.37 -6.29
C ARG A 346 -46.26 15.73 -7.64
N LEU A 347 -45.61 15.39 -8.74
CA LEU A 347 -46.07 15.71 -10.08
C LEU A 347 -47.24 14.82 -10.53
N PRO A 348 -48.10 15.31 -11.44
CA PRO A 348 -48.95 14.44 -12.25
C PRO A 348 -48.12 13.41 -13.01
N ARG A 349 -48.77 12.30 -13.38
CA ARG A 349 -48.09 11.18 -14.03
C ARG A 349 -47.30 11.57 -15.28
N GLU A 350 -47.89 12.39 -16.16
CA GLU A 350 -47.28 12.77 -17.44
C GLU A 350 -45.99 13.58 -17.21
N CYS A 351 -46.08 14.65 -16.42
CA CYS A 351 -44.89 15.46 -16.07
C CYS A 351 -43.83 14.65 -15.32
N ALA A 352 -44.25 13.69 -14.48
CA ALA A 352 -43.30 12.80 -13.80
C ALA A 352 -42.54 11.89 -14.78
N ASP A 353 -43.20 11.47 -15.86
CA ASP A 353 -42.62 10.65 -16.92
C ASP A 353 -41.73 11.48 -17.86
N ASP A 354 -42.03 12.76 -18.06
CA ASP A 354 -41.15 13.71 -18.77
C ASP A 354 -39.82 13.90 -18.05
N VAL A 355 -39.83 13.99 -16.71
CA VAL A 355 -38.60 14.01 -15.90
C VAL A 355 -37.77 12.73 -16.11
N VAL A 356 -38.42 11.57 -16.23
CA VAL A 356 -37.72 10.32 -16.59
C VAL A 356 -37.14 10.45 -18.00
N GLY A 357 -37.88 11.00 -18.95
CA GLY A 357 -37.42 11.33 -20.30
C GLY A 357 -36.11 12.13 -20.29
N GLY A 358 -36.07 13.26 -19.60
CA GLY A 358 -34.87 14.11 -19.49
C GLY A 358 -33.68 13.42 -18.81
N ILE A 359 -33.92 12.52 -17.85
CA ILE A 359 -32.85 11.68 -17.27
C ILE A 359 -32.29 10.70 -18.30
N LEU A 360 -33.13 10.14 -19.19
CA LEU A 360 -32.67 9.17 -20.19
C LEU A 360 -31.81 9.79 -21.29
N GLU A 361 -31.99 11.07 -21.59
CA GLU A 361 -31.15 11.81 -22.54
C GLU A 361 -29.68 11.90 -22.07
N LEU A 362 -29.44 11.86 -20.75
CA LEU A 362 -28.10 11.87 -20.15
C LEU A 362 -27.26 10.61 -20.44
N PHE A 363 -27.88 9.55 -20.97
CA PHE A 363 -27.19 8.32 -21.38
C PHE A 363 -26.77 8.34 -22.86
N SER A 364 -26.78 9.52 -23.51
CA SER A 364 -26.19 9.69 -24.84
C SER A 364 -24.69 9.39 -24.83
N GLU A 365 -24.15 8.93 -25.96
CA GLU A 365 -22.70 8.71 -26.11
C GLU A 365 -21.90 10.01 -26.16
N GLU A 366 -22.56 11.13 -26.46
CA GLU A 366 -21.96 12.47 -26.48
C GLU A 366 -21.81 13.06 -25.06
N GLU A 367 -22.52 12.50 -24.09
CA GLU A 367 -22.53 12.97 -22.71
C GLU A 367 -21.29 12.50 -21.92
N THR A 368 -21.04 13.19 -20.81
CA THR A 368 -19.89 12.87 -19.95
C THR A 368 -20.16 11.64 -19.07
N ASP A 369 -19.09 10.97 -18.61
CA ASP A 369 -19.16 9.94 -17.57
C ASP A 369 -19.81 10.46 -16.27
N SER A 370 -19.63 11.76 -16.00
CA SER A 370 -20.30 12.47 -14.91
C SER A 370 -21.83 12.49 -15.08
N ALA A 371 -22.32 12.76 -16.29
CA ALA A 371 -23.75 12.76 -16.61
C ALA A 371 -24.35 11.35 -16.51
N TRP A 372 -23.70 10.34 -17.10
CA TRP A 372 -24.10 8.93 -16.98
C TRP A 372 -24.21 8.48 -15.53
N HIS A 373 -23.23 8.86 -14.71
CA HIS A 373 -23.25 8.55 -13.29
C HIS A 373 -24.39 9.26 -12.55
N GLY A 374 -24.60 10.56 -12.79
CA GLY A 374 -25.71 11.32 -12.22
C GLY A 374 -27.07 10.73 -12.60
N ALA A 375 -27.23 10.33 -13.86
CA ALA A 375 -28.44 9.71 -14.38
C ALA A 375 -28.72 8.35 -13.70
N ASN A 376 -27.70 7.51 -13.50
CA ASN A 376 -27.83 6.28 -12.72
C ASN A 376 -28.30 6.56 -11.27
N LEU A 377 -27.71 7.55 -10.59
CA LEU A 377 -28.15 7.93 -9.24
C LEU A 377 -29.61 8.39 -9.21
N ALA A 378 -30.04 9.14 -10.22
CA ALA A 378 -31.43 9.60 -10.34
C ALA A 378 -32.39 8.44 -10.60
N LEU A 379 -32.07 7.52 -11.52
CA LEU A 379 -32.88 6.32 -11.78
C LEU A 379 -33.02 5.44 -10.53
N ALA A 380 -31.94 5.25 -9.77
CA ALA A 380 -31.99 4.49 -8.52
C ALA A 380 -32.89 5.17 -7.46
N GLU A 381 -32.84 6.49 -7.34
CA GLU A 381 -33.72 7.26 -6.44
C GLU A 381 -35.20 7.19 -6.87
N LEU A 382 -35.49 7.33 -8.16
CA LEU A 382 -36.86 7.19 -8.69
C LEU A 382 -37.40 5.77 -8.48
N ALA A 383 -36.60 4.74 -8.73
CA ALA A 383 -36.98 3.34 -8.52
C ALA A 383 -37.27 3.04 -7.04
N ARG A 384 -36.37 3.43 -6.12
CA ARG A 384 -36.58 3.25 -4.66
C ARG A 384 -37.87 3.91 -4.18
N ARG A 385 -38.22 5.05 -4.77
CA ARG A 385 -39.45 5.79 -4.49
C ARG A 385 -40.65 5.25 -5.27
N GLY A 386 -40.55 4.27 -6.16
CA GLY A 386 -41.68 3.77 -6.96
C GLY A 386 -42.21 4.79 -7.97
N LEU A 387 -41.38 5.76 -8.34
CA LEU A 387 -41.71 6.81 -9.32
C LEU A 387 -41.30 6.40 -10.73
N LEU A 388 -40.40 5.42 -10.84
CA LEU A 388 -40.08 4.78 -12.11
C LEU A 388 -41.09 3.66 -12.36
N LEU A 389 -41.89 3.80 -13.41
CA LEU A 389 -42.98 2.87 -13.70
C LEU A 389 -42.51 1.67 -14.55
N PRO A 390 -43.10 0.47 -14.37
CA PRO A 390 -42.68 -0.75 -15.06
C PRO A 390 -42.60 -0.65 -16.59
N PHE A 391 -43.47 0.14 -17.23
CA PHE A 391 -43.50 0.27 -18.69
C PHE A 391 -42.23 0.93 -19.27
N ARG A 392 -41.44 1.66 -18.46
CA ARG A 392 -40.15 2.23 -18.87
C ARG A 392 -38.98 1.23 -18.78
N LEU A 393 -39.13 0.13 -18.03
CA LEU A 393 -38.06 -0.86 -17.84
C LEU A 393 -37.52 -1.47 -19.14
N PRO A 394 -38.33 -1.81 -20.16
CA PRO A 394 -37.82 -2.30 -21.44
C PRO A 394 -36.81 -1.37 -22.12
N LYS A 395 -36.96 -0.05 -21.96
CA LYS A 395 -36.02 0.95 -22.50
C LYS A 395 -34.81 1.14 -21.60
N ILE A 396 -34.99 1.04 -20.27
CA ILE A 396 -33.97 1.36 -19.28
C ILE A 396 -32.99 0.22 -19.06
N VAL A 397 -33.46 -1.02 -18.96
CA VAL A 397 -32.60 -2.17 -18.65
C VAL A 397 -31.43 -2.31 -19.62
N PRO A 398 -31.61 -2.21 -20.96
CA PRO A 398 -30.47 -2.23 -21.88
C PRO A 398 -29.45 -1.12 -21.65
N ILE A 399 -29.90 0.08 -21.29
CA ILE A 399 -29.04 1.22 -20.94
C ILE A 399 -28.24 0.91 -19.66
N ILE A 400 -28.88 0.32 -18.65
CA ILE A 400 -28.20 -0.07 -17.41
C ILE A 400 -27.17 -1.17 -17.67
N VAL A 401 -27.47 -2.17 -18.51
CA VAL A 401 -26.49 -3.20 -18.89
C VAL A 401 -25.30 -2.58 -19.63
N LYS A 402 -25.52 -1.58 -20.50
CA LYS A 402 -24.44 -0.79 -21.10
C LYS A 402 -23.65 0.00 -20.05
N ALA A 403 -24.32 0.57 -19.06
CA ALA A 403 -23.68 1.32 -17.97
C ALA A 403 -22.84 0.44 -17.03
N ILE A 404 -23.25 -0.82 -16.77
CA ILE A 404 -22.46 -1.81 -16.01
C ILE A 404 -21.12 -2.09 -16.70
N HIS A 405 -21.08 -2.03 -18.04
CA HIS A 405 -19.88 -2.24 -18.84
C HIS A 405 -19.21 -0.95 -19.33
N TYR A 406 -19.57 0.20 -18.76
CA TYR A 406 -19.05 1.51 -19.18
C TYR A 406 -17.57 1.65 -18.81
N ASP A 407 -16.68 1.19 -19.70
CA ASP A 407 -15.22 1.21 -19.55
C ASP A 407 -14.59 1.94 -20.74
N VAL A 408 -14.60 3.26 -20.66
CA VAL A 408 -14.24 4.14 -21.78
C VAL A 408 -12.81 4.65 -21.61
N ARG A 409 -11.96 4.35 -22.59
CA ARG A 409 -10.60 4.86 -22.63
C ARG A 409 -10.59 6.35 -22.98
N ARG A 410 -10.03 7.18 -22.11
CA ARG A 410 -9.75 8.60 -22.36
C ARG A 410 -8.25 8.87 -22.18
N GLY A 411 -7.54 9.00 -23.29
CA GLY A 411 -6.08 9.13 -23.31
C GLY A 411 -5.37 7.88 -22.78
N GLN A 412 -4.60 8.02 -21.71
CA GLN A 412 -3.87 6.93 -21.06
C GLN A 412 -4.63 6.25 -19.91
N ASN A 413 -5.80 6.77 -19.53
CA ASN A 413 -6.60 6.25 -18.42
C ASN A 413 -7.96 5.73 -18.91
N SER A 414 -8.58 4.84 -18.13
CA SER A 414 -10.00 4.52 -18.29
C SER A 414 -10.83 5.36 -17.33
N VAL A 415 -11.97 5.83 -17.80
CA VAL A 415 -13.02 6.46 -17.00
C VAL A 415 -14.26 5.57 -16.97
N GLY A 416 -15.07 5.72 -15.93
CA GLY A 416 -16.33 4.99 -15.83
C GLY A 416 -16.51 4.10 -14.62
N ALA A 417 -15.48 3.90 -13.78
CA ALA A 417 -15.62 3.08 -12.57
C ALA A 417 -16.80 3.51 -11.68
N HIS A 418 -17.00 4.83 -11.53
CA HIS A 418 -18.13 5.37 -10.79
C HIS A 418 -19.46 5.15 -11.53
N VAL A 419 -19.50 5.21 -12.87
CA VAL A 419 -20.70 4.88 -13.68
C VAL A 419 -21.10 3.41 -13.46
N ARG A 420 -20.15 2.48 -13.55
CA ARG A 420 -20.38 1.03 -13.36
C ARG A 420 -20.86 0.72 -11.94
N ASP A 421 -20.25 1.34 -10.93
CA ASP A 421 -20.67 1.25 -9.53
C ASP A 421 -22.11 1.76 -9.34
N ALA A 422 -22.44 2.94 -9.90
CA ALA A 422 -23.80 3.49 -9.83
C ALA A 422 -24.82 2.65 -10.62
N ALA A 423 -24.44 2.03 -11.74
CA ALA A 423 -25.30 1.10 -12.47
C ALA A 423 -25.60 -0.16 -11.64
N CYS A 424 -24.62 -0.68 -10.90
CA CYS A 424 -24.83 -1.74 -9.91
C CYS A 424 -25.79 -1.27 -8.79
N TYR A 425 -25.67 -0.02 -8.35
CA TYR A 425 -26.62 0.57 -7.40
C TYR A 425 -28.05 0.66 -7.97
N VAL A 426 -28.22 0.94 -9.27
CA VAL A 426 -29.52 0.87 -9.95
C VAL A 426 -30.06 -0.57 -9.92
N CYS A 427 -29.24 -1.57 -10.24
CA CYS A 427 -29.64 -2.98 -10.19
C CYS A 427 -30.08 -3.41 -8.78
N TRP A 428 -29.35 -2.96 -7.75
CA TRP A 428 -29.71 -3.14 -6.35
C TRP A 428 -31.04 -2.44 -6.00
N ALA A 429 -31.25 -1.24 -6.51
CA ALA A 429 -32.51 -0.50 -6.33
C ALA A 429 -33.69 -1.21 -7.00
N PHE A 430 -33.51 -1.74 -8.22
CA PHE A 430 -34.53 -2.49 -8.96
C PHE A 430 -34.96 -3.75 -8.21
N ALA A 431 -34.01 -4.51 -7.66
CA ALA A 431 -34.26 -5.71 -6.86
C ALA A 431 -35.22 -5.44 -5.69
N ARG A 432 -35.15 -4.24 -5.11
CA ARG A 432 -35.97 -3.81 -3.98
C ARG A 432 -37.28 -3.15 -4.42
N ALA A 433 -37.23 -2.40 -5.51
CA ALA A 433 -38.35 -1.63 -6.02
C ALA A 433 -39.44 -2.51 -6.62
N TYR A 434 -39.10 -3.50 -7.45
CA TYR A 434 -40.04 -4.24 -8.28
C TYR A 434 -40.30 -5.66 -7.81
N SER A 435 -41.49 -6.19 -8.14
CA SER A 435 -41.85 -7.58 -7.86
C SER A 435 -41.19 -8.54 -8.87
N PRO A 436 -41.05 -9.84 -8.50
CA PRO A 436 -40.49 -10.86 -9.39
C PRO A 436 -41.16 -10.92 -10.76
N GLU A 437 -42.48 -10.73 -10.83
CA GLU A 437 -43.25 -10.81 -12.08
C GLU A 437 -42.87 -9.69 -13.04
N VAL A 438 -42.60 -8.49 -12.53
CA VAL A 438 -42.21 -7.33 -13.33
C VAL A 438 -40.77 -7.47 -13.82
N MET A 439 -39.87 -7.99 -12.97
CA MET A 439 -38.45 -8.10 -13.29
C MET A 439 -38.12 -9.31 -14.17
N LYS A 440 -38.94 -10.36 -14.15
CA LYS A 440 -38.71 -11.63 -14.85
C LYS A 440 -38.17 -11.49 -16.29
N PRO A 441 -38.69 -10.59 -17.16
CA PRO A 441 -38.18 -10.44 -18.53
C PRO A 441 -36.73 -9.92 -18.62
N PHE A 442 -36.26 -9.25 -17.58
CA PHE A 442 -34.98 -8.54 -17.54
C PHE A 442 -33.90 -9.26 -16.73
N VAL A 443 -34.28 -10.34 -16.03
CA VAL A 443 -33.39 -11.06 -15.11
C VAL A 443 -32.18 -11.63 -15.85
N ALA A 444 -32.35 -12.17 -17.06
CA ALA A 444 -31.25 -12.76 -17.83
C ALA A 444 -30.16 -11.72 -18.14
N ASP A 445 -30.54 -10.60 -18.74
CA ASP A 445 -29.59 -9.54 -19.14
C ASP A 445 -28.89 -8.90 -17.95
N LEU A 446 -29.64 -8.64 -16.87
CA LEU A 446 -29.09 -8.08 -15.63
C LEU A 446 -28.17 -9.07 -14.91
N ALA A 447 -28.55 -10.36 -14.86
CA ALA A 447 -27.72 -11.40 -14.26
C ALA A 447 -26.39 -11.53 -15.01
N GLU A 448 -26.44 -11.64 -16.33
CA GLU A 448 -25.22 -11.72 -17.15
C GLU A 448 -24.35 -10.48 -16.98
N GLY A 449 -24.91 -9.27 -17.11
CA GLY A 449 -24.12 -8.04 -16.95
C GLY A 449 -23.47 -7.90 -15.57
N MET A 450 -24.21 -8.18 -14.50
CA MET A 450 -23.65 -8.14 -13.14
C MET A 450 -22.57 -9.22 -12.93
N LEU A 451 -22.75 -10.43 -13.45
CA LEU A 451 -21.75 -11.49 -13.33
C LEU A 451 -20.47 -11.16 -14.10
N LEU A 452 -20.59 -10.65 -15.33
CA LEU A 452 -19.43 -10.23 -16.12
C LEU A 452 -18.65 -9.11 -15.42
N ALA A 453 -19.34 -8.12 -14.84
CA ALA A 453 -18.69 -7.09 -14.03
C ALA A 453 -18.08 -7.66 -12.73
N ALA A 454 -18.78 -8.55 -12.02
CA ALA A 454 -18.29 -9.17 -10.80
C ALA A 454 -17.00 -9.98 -11.03
N LEU A 455 -16.91 -10.68 -12.17
CA LEU A 455 -15.77 -11.54 -12.51
C LEU A 455 -14.62 -10.78 -13.15
N PHE A 456 -14.91 -9.82 -14.05
CA PHE A 456 -13.93 -9.30 -15.00
C PHE A 456 -13.70 -7.78 -14.96
N ASP A 457 -14.34 -7.03 -14.05
CA ASP A 457 -13.98 -5.61 -13.87
C ASP A 457 -12.56 -5.48 -13.31
N ARG A 458 -11.82 -4.48 -13.79
CA ARG A 458 -10.47 -4.18 -13.28
C ARG A 458 -10.53 -3.69 -11.84
N GLU A 459 -11.52 -2.88 -11.52
CA GLU A 459 -11.66 -2.20 -10.23
C GLU A 459 -12.35 -3.07 -9.20
N ILE A 460 -11.73 -3.20 -8.02
CA ILE A 460 -12.24 -4.07 -6.94
C ILE A 460 -13.60 -3.62 -6.40
N ASN A 461 -13.84 -2.30 -6.32
CA ASN A 461 -15.12 -1.76 -5.87
C ASN A 461 -16.25 -2.11 -6.85
N CYS A 462 -15.99 -2.06 -8.16
CA CYS A 462 -16.98 -2.42 -9.18
C CYS A 462 -17.33 -3.92 -9.11
N ARG A 463 -16.33 -4.80 -8.95
CA ARG A 463 -16.57 -6.25 -8.76
C ARG A 463 -17.45 -6.52 -7.54
N ARG A 464 -17.16 -5.85 -6.43
CA ARG A 464 -17.92 -5.98 -5.17
C ARG A 464 -19.33 -5.40 -5.27
N ALA A 465 -19.50 -4.27 -5.93
CA ALA A 465 -20.81 -3.66 -6.15
C ALA A 465 -21.69 -4.54 -7.03
N ALA A 466 -21.13 -5.12 -8.10
CA ALA A 466 -21.83 -6.04 -8.98
C ALA A 466 -22.26 -7.33 -8.26
N SER A 467 -21.36 -7.93 -7.46
CA SER A 467 -21.68 -9.09 -6.62
C SER A 467 -22.77 -8.78 -5.59
N ALA A 468 -22.71 -7.64 -4.91
CA ALA A 468 -23.74 -7.21 -3.97
C ALA A 468 -25.10 -6.96 -4.64
N ALA A 469 -25.11 -6.37 -5.84
CA ALA A 469 -26.32 -6.17 -6.62
C ALA A 469 -26.91 -7.51 -7.11
N PHE A 470 -26.05 -8.45 -7.53
CA PHE A 470 -26.45 -9.81 -7.91
C PHE A 470 -27.07 -10.54 -6.72
N GLN A 471 -26.42 -10.52 -5.55
CA GLN A 471 -26.92 -11.13 -4.31
C GLN A 471 -28.30 -10.59 -3.92
N GLU A 472 -28.49 -9.26 -3.95
CA GLU A 472 -29.79 -8.64 -3.65
C GLU A 472 -30.89 -9.09 -4.62
N ASN A 473 -30.55 -9.26 -5.91
CA ASN A 473 -31.47 -9.75 -6.92
C ASN A 473 -31.84 -11.23 -6.71
N VAL A 474 -30.87 -12.11 -6.50
CA VAL A 474 -31.13 -13.54 -6.21
C VAL A 474 -32.08 -13.69 -5.01
N GLY A 475 -31.83 -12.95 -3.93
CA GLY A 475 -32.64 -13.03 -2.71
C GLY A 475 -34.06 -12.47 -2.84
N ARG A 476 -34.31 -11.50 -3.73
CA ARG A 476 -35.60 -10.79 -3.82
C ARG A 476 -36.46 -11.10 -5.03
N GLN A 477 -35.84 -11.57 -6.10
CA GLN A 477 -36.52 -11.89 -7.36
C GLN A 477 -36.81 -13.40 -7.47
N GLY A 478 -36.38 -14.20 -6.50
CA GLY A 478 -36.62 -15.64 -6.43
C GLY A 478 -35.50 -16.43 -7.10
N ASN A 479 -35.05 -17.49 -6.42
CA ASN A 479 -33.97 -18.36 -6.88
C ASN A 479 -34.29 -19.03 -8.24
N GLU A 480 -35.58 -19.31 -8.51
CA GLU A 480 -36.04 -19.87 -9.77
C GLU A 480 -35.79 -18.98 -11.00
N ASN A 481 -35.76 -17.65 -10.82
CA ASN A 481 -35.48 -16.71 -11.92
C ASN A 481 -33.98 -16.54 -12.15
N PHE A 482 -33.16 -16.70 -11.10
CA PHE A 482 -31.70 -16.64 -11.15
C PHE A 482 -31.12 -18.05 -11.09
N SER A 483 -31.07 -18.73 -12.24
CA SER A 483 -30.51 -20.08 -12.37
C SER A 483 -29.15 -20.19 -11.68
N HIS A 484 -29.01 -21.11 -10.72
CA HIS A 484 -27.81 -21.33 -9.91
C HIS A 484 -27.34 -20.12 -9.09
N GLY A 485 -28.22 -19.15 -8.82
CA GLY A 485 -27.87 -17.89 -8.17
C GLY A 485 -27.28 -18.06 -6.76
N ILE A 486 -27.78 -19.01 -5.97
CA ILE A 486 -27.26 -19.31 -4.63
C ILE A 486 -25.87 -19.93 -4.69
N GLU A 487 -25.64 -20.91 -5.57
CA GLU A 487 -24.30 -21.50 -5.71
C GLU A 487 -23.28 -20.45 -6.19
N ILE A 488 -23.68 -19.60 -7.14
CA ILE A 488 -22.83 -18.54 -7.68
C ILE A 488 -22.51 -17.49 -6.62
N LEU A 489 -23.48 -17.00 -5.84
CA LEU A 489 -23.21 -15.96 -4.83
C LEU A 489 -22.32 -16.48 -3.69
N THR A 490 -22.37 -17.78 -3.39
CA THR A 490 -21.50 -18.39 -2.37
C THR A 490 -20.06 -18.50 -2.86
N ALA A 491 -19.84 -18.82 -4.14
CA ALA A 491 -18.50 -18.89 -4.71
C ALA A 491 -17.91 -17.52 -5.09
N ALA A 492 -18.74 -16.60 -5.59
CA ALA A 492 -18.38 -15.26 -6.04
C ALA A 492 -18.64 -14.20 -4.95
N ASP A 493 -18.16 -14.46 -3.75
CA ASP A 493 -18.37 -13.59 -2.59
C ASP A 493 -17.43 -12.35 -2.58
N TYR A 494 -17.67 -11.47 -1.60
CA TYR A 494 -16.96 -10.20 -1.45
C TYR A 494 -15.43 -10.34 -1.27
N PHE A 495 -14.97 -11.44 -0.65
CA PHE A 495 -13.56 -11.68 -0.36
C PHE A 495 -12.86 -12.32 -1.56
N THR A 496 -13.47 -13.34 -2.14
CA THR A 496 -12.94 -14.13 -3.25
C THR A 496 -12.78 -13.27 -4.50
N LEU A 497 -13.79 -12.44 -4.81
CA LEU A 497 -13.72 -11.46 -5.89
C LEU A 497 -12.75 -10.30 -5.62
N GLY A 498 -12.21 -10.19 -4.40
CA GLY A 498 -11.12 -9.27 -4.09
C GLY A 498 -9.87 -9.59 -4.89
N ASN A 499 -9.55 -10.88 -5.08
CA ASN A 499 -8.40 -11.32 -5.86
C ASN A 499 -8.74 -11.41 -7.36
N ARG A 500 -8.20 -10.48 -8.15
CA ARG A 500 -8.44 -10.38 -9.60
C ARG A 500 -7.97 -11.62 -10.36
N VAL A 501 -6.87 -12.26 -9.96
CA VAL A 501 -6.38 -13.48 -10.62
C VAL A 501 -7.40 -14.60 -10.43
N LYS A 502 -7.78 -14.88 -9.18
CA LYS A 502 -8.78 -15.91 -8.86
C LYS A 502 -10.12 -15.66 -9.53
N ALA A 503 -10.59 -14.41 -9.58
CA ALA A 503 -11.83 -14.05 -10.26
C ALA A 503 -11.80 -14.42 -11.76
N PHE A 504 -10.68 -14.15 -12.45
CA PHE A 504 -10.53 -14.43 -13.88
C PHE A 504 -10.27 -15.90 -14.21
N THR A 505 -9.62 -16.67 -13.33
CA THR A 505 -9.15 -18.03 -13.65
C THR A 505 -9.85 -19.15 -12.91
N GLU A 506 -10.41 -18.92 -11.73
CA GLU A 506 -11.05 -19.95 -10.90
C GLU A 506 -12.56 -19.73 -10.85
N ILE A 507 -12.99 -18.56 -10.39
CA ILE A 507 -14.42 -18.27 -10.17
C ILE A 507 -15.17 -18.15 -11.49
N SER A 508 -14.56 -17.53 -12.51
CA SER A 508 -15.12 -17.51 -13.87
C SER A 508 -15.37 -18.92 -14.42
N CYS A 509 -14.49 -19.87 -14.14
CA CYS A 509 -14.60 -21.26 -14.59
C CYS A 509 -15.71 -21.99 -13.86
N PHE A 510 -15.81 -21.78 -12.54
CA PHE A 510 -16.92 -22.29 -11.75
C PHE A 510 -18.27 -21.78 -12.29
N VAL A 511 -18.42 -20.47 -12.50
CA VAL A 511 -19.67 -19.87 -13.01
C VAL A 511 -19.97 -20.32 -14.45
N ALA A 512 -18.96 -20.42 -15.31
CA ALA A 512 -19.13 -20.94 -16.67
C ALA A 512 -19.43 -22.45 -16.73
N GLY A 513 -19.23 -23.18 -15.62
CA GLY A 513 -19.71 -24.56 -15.47
C GLY A 513 -21.21 -24.66 -15.72
N PHE A 514 -21.97 -23.64 -15.33
CA PHE A 514 -23.39 -23.51 -15.64
C PHE A 514 -23.59 -23.05 -17.09
N GLU A 515 -24.19 -23.92 -17.90
CA GLU A 515 -24.32 -23.75 -19.37
C GLU A 515 -24.95 -22.40 -19.76
N LYS A 516 -25.91 -21.92 -18.97
CA LYS A 516 -26.60 -20.63 -19.18
C LYS A 516 -25.65 -19.42 -19.24
N TYR A 517 -24.58 -19.42 -18.44
CA TYR A 517 -23.63 -18.29 -18.36
C TYR A 517 -22.37 -18.53 -19.19
N ARG A 518 -22.11 -19.77 -19.60
CA ARG A 518 -20.87 -20.18 -20.27
C ARG A 518 -20.54 -19.35 -21.51
N LYS A 519 -21.47 -19.25 -22.45
CA LYS A 519 -21.24 -18.53 -23.72
C LYS A 519 -21.08 -17.03 -23.52
N GLY A 520 -21.84 -16.42 -22.61
CA GLY A 520 -21.70 -15.00 -22.25
C GLY A 520 -20.31 -14.70 -21.67
N ILE A 521 -19.82 -15.56 -20.77
CA ILE A 521 -18.47 -15.45 -20.20
C ILE A 521 -17.38 -15.61 -21.28
N ILE A 522 -17.45 -16.65 -22.11
CA ILE A 522 -16.48 -16.87 -23.19
C ILE A 522 -16.51 -15.71 -24.18
N GLY A 523 -17.71 -15.26 -24.58
CA GLY A 523 -17.91 -14.11 -25.47
C GLY A 523 -17.30 -12.83 -24.90
N HIS A 524 -17.54 -12.53 -23.62
CA HIS A 524 -16.98 -11.34 -22.99
C HIS A 524 -15.45 -11.38 -22.90
N LEU A 525 -14.87 -12.53 -22.57
CA LEU A 525 -13.41 -12.68 -22.56
C LEU A 525 -12.82 -12.49 -23.96
N THR A 526 -13.43 -13.09 -24.98
CA THR A 526 -12.91 -13.10 -26.36
C THR A 526 -13.11 -11.77 -27.09
N GLN A 527 -14.22 -11.08 -26.85
CA GLN A 527 -14.60 -9.87 -27.60
C GLN A 527 -14.26 -8.57 -26.87
N VAL A 528 -14.15 -8.61 -25.53
CA VAL A 528 -13.89 -7.41 -24.71
C VAL A 528 -12.55 -7.51 -23.99
N LYS A 529 -12.35 -8.52 -23.13
CA LYS A 529 -11.22 -8.53 -22.19
C LYS A 529 -9.89 -8.91 -22.85
N LEU A 530 -9.88 -9.75 -23.87
CA LEU A 530 -8.68 -10.02 -24.67
C LEU A 530 -8.18 -8.78 -25.40
N PHE A 531 -9.03 -7.81 -25.75
CA PHE A 531 -8.63 -6.61 -26.48
C PHE A 531 -8.63 -5.36 -25.61
N HIS A 532 -8.70 -5.55 -24.29
CA HIS A 532 -8.66 -4.47 -23.32
C HIS A 532 -7.31 -3.73 -23.39
N TRP A 533 -7.29 -2.43 -23.10
CA TRP A 533 -6.08 -1.60 -23.23
C TRP A 533 -4.98 -1.96 -22.21
N ASP A 534 -5.37 -2.44 -21.04
CA ASP A 534 -4.47 -2.94 -19.98
C ASP A 534 -3.94 -4.34 -20.32
N VAL A 535 -2.61 -4.49 -20.39
CA VAL A 535 -1.91 -5.74 -20.70
C VAL A 535 -2.22 -6.84 -19.68
N GLU A 536 -2.30 -6.50 -18.39
CA GLU A 536 -2.54 -7.49 -17.33
C GLU A 536 -3.94 -8.11 -17.45
N ILE A 537 -4.94 -7.30 -17.82
CA ILE A 537 -6.29 -7.80 -18.10
C ILE A 537 -6.29 -8.74 -19.30
N ARG A 538 -5.53 -8.44 -20.36
CA ARG A 538 -5.41 -9.34 -21.52
C ARG A 538 -4.76 -10.68 -21.14
N LEU A 539 -3.70 -10.65 -20.33
CA LEU A 539 -3.01 -11.85 -19.83
C LEU A 539 -3.91 -12.71 -18.92
N LEU A 540 -4.70 -12.08 -18.06
CA LEU A 540 -5.66 -12.81 -17.22
C LEU A 540 -6.82 -13.37 -18.05
N ALA A 541 -7.32 -12.60 -19.03
CA ALA A 541 -8.36 -13.03 -19.93
C ALA A 541 -7.94 -14.25 -20.76
N SER A 542 -6.70 -14.28 -21.28
CA SER A 542 -6.20 -15.42 -22.04
C SER A 542 -6.06 -16.67 -21.15
N LYS A 543 -5.54 -16.53 -19.93
CA LYS A 543 -5.44 -17.65 -18.98
C LYS A 543 -6.83 -18.17 -18.57
N GLY A 544 -7.77 -17.27 -18.29
CA GLY A 544 -9.16 -17.63 -18.02
C GLY A 544 -9.79 -18.38 -19.20
N LEU A 545 -9.56 -17.93 -20.44
CA LEU A 545 -10.01 -18.65 -21.63
C LEU A 545 -9.40 -20.05 -21.75
N GLY A 546 -8.10 -20.21 -21.47
CA GLY A 546 -7.45 -21.52 -21.44
C GLY A 546 -8.12 -22.50 -20.48
N ASN A 547 -8.46 -22.05 -19.27
CA ASN A 547 -9.15 -22.88 -18.28
C ASN A 547 -10.59 -23.24 -18.71
N LEU A 548 -11.28 -22.36 -19.44
CA LEU A 548 -12.63 -22.59 -19.93
C LEU A 548 -12.71 -23.60 -21.08
N VAL A 549 -11.58 -23.97 -21.72
CA VAL A 549 -11.54 -24.90 -22.84
C VAL A 549 -12.17 -26.25 -22.51
N GLU A 550 -11.96 -26.75 -21.29
CA GLU A 550 -12.48 -28.07 -20.90
C GLU A 550 -14.02 -28.11 -20.86
N LEU A 551 -14.68 -26.97 -20.70
CA LEU A 551 -16.14 -26.88 -20.61
C LEU A 551 -16.84 -26.91 -21.98
N ASP A 552 -16.16 -26.49 -23.06
CA ASP A 552 -16.68 -26.55 -24.43
C ASP A 552 -15.55 -26.54 -25.47
N ARG A 553 -14.91 -27.70 -25.65
CA ARG A 553 -13.74 -27.85 -26.54
C ARG A 553 -14.07 -27.55 -28.00
N ASN A 554 -15.23 -27.98 -28.50
CA ASN A 554 -15.57 -27.80 -29.91
C ASN A 554 -15.85 -26.33 -30.22
N TYR A 555 -16.62 -25.63 -29.37
CA TYR A 555 -16.87 -24.20 -29.56
C TYR A 555 -15.56 -23.38 -29.54
N MET A 556 -14.64 -23.72 -28.63
CA MET A 556 -13.35 -23.06 -28.54
C MET A 556 -12.48 -23.30 -29.79
N ALA A 557 -12.46 -24.52 -30.34
CA ALA A 557 -11.67 -24.84 -31.53
C ALA A 557 -12.28 -24.28 -32.83
N ASP A 558 -13.58 -24.48 -33.04
CA ASP A 558 -14.22 -24.21 -34.33
C ASP A 558 -14.67 -22.75 -34.50
N VAL A 559 -15.04 -22.09 -33.40
CA VAL A 559 -15.56 -20.72 -33.41
C VAL A 559 -14.51 -19.75 -32.90
N VAL A 560 -14.10 -19.88 -31.63
CA VAL A 560 -13.24 -18.88 -30.97
C VAL A 560 -11.86 -18.83 -31.61
N LEU A 561 -11.19 -19.99 -31.75
CA LEU A 561 -9.83 -20.05 -32.30
C LEU A 561 -9.78 -19.54 -33.74
N LYS A 562 -10.78 -19.90 -34.56
CA LYS A 562 -10.93 -19.41 -35.94
C LYS A 562 -11.06 -17.87 -35.98
N GLU A 563 -11.85 -17.29 -35.09
CA GLU A 563 -12.00 -15.83 -34.98
C GLU A 563 -10.67 -15.15 -34.59
N LEU A 564 -9.98 -15.66 -33.56
CA LEU A 564 -8.74 -15.07 -33.06
C LEU A 564 -7.61 -15.17 -34.10
N ILE A 565 -7.53 -16.25 -34.87
CA ILE A 565 -6.56 -16.40 -35.96
C ILE A 565 -6.71 -15.28 -36.99
N GLY A 566 -7.95 -14.86 -37.30
CA GLY A 566 -8.20 -13.74 -38.20
C GLY A 566 -7.69 -12.38 -37.70
N LYS A 567 -7.35 -12.27 -36.41
CA LYS A 567 -6.98 -11.02 -35.72
C LYS A 567 -5.49 -10.91 -35.39
N VAL A 568 -4.66 -11.93 -35.65
CA VAL A 568 -3.23 -11.93 -35.27
C VAL A 568 -2.37 -10.85 -35.95
N CYS A 569 -2.83 -10.32 -37.08
CA CYS A 569 -2.18 -9.24 -37.82
C CYS A 569 -3.03 -7.96 -37.89
N ASP A 570 -3.99 -7.80 -36.97
CA ASP A 570 -4.84 -6.61 -36.90
C ASP A 570 -4.01 -5.32 -36.72
N PRO A 571 -4.37 -4.19 -37.38
CA PRO A 571 -3.67 -2.91 -37.22
C PRO A 571 -3.70 -2.36 -35.79
N ASP A 572 -4.69 -2.70 -34.96
CA ASP A 572 -4.71 -2.37 -33.55
C ASP A 572 -3.85 -3.34 -32.73
N LEU A 573 -2.86 -2.80 -32.02
CA LEU A 573 -1.95 -3.56 -31.14
C LEU A 573 -2.71 -4.38 -30.09
N LEU A 574 -3.76 -3.80 -29.51
CA LEU A 574 -4.50 -4.44 -28.43
C LEU A 574 -5.20 -5.70 -28.93
N VAL A 575 -5.77 -5.61 -30.14
CA VAL A 575 -6.47 -6.70 -30.80
C VAL A 575 -5.49 -7.83 -31.15
N ARG A 576 -4.42 -7.52 -31.89
CA ARG A 576 -3.45 -8.57 -32.30
C ARG A 576 -2.74 -9.23 -31.13
N HIS A 577 -2.35 -8.47 -30.10
CA HIS A 577 -1.70 -9.03 -28.93
C HIS A 577 -2.67 -9.94 -28.14
N GLY A 578 -3.89 -9.47 -27.92
CA GLY A 578 -4.95 -10.26 -27.29
C GLY A 578 -5.23 -11.56 -28.02
N ALA A 579 -5.33 -11.49 -29.35
CA ALA A 579 -5.56 -12.66 -30.19
C ALA A 579 -4.43 -13.70 -30.06
N VAL A 580 -3.17 -13.28 -30.14
CA VAL A 580 -2.02 -14.19 -30.00
C VAL A 580 -2.00 -14.88 -28.63
N LEU A 581 -2.26 -14.15 -27.54
CA LEU A 581 -2.34 -14.74 -26.20
C LEU A 581 -3.51 -15.71 -26.05
N GLY A 582 -4.69 -15.34 -26.56
CA GLY A 582 -5.87 -16.20 -26.55
C GLY A 582 -5.63 -17.50 -27.31
N ILE A 583 -5.03 -17.42 -28.50
CA ILE A 583 -4.60 -18.61 -29.27
C ILE A 583 -3.64 -19.46 -28.45
N ALA A 584 -2.62 -18.87 -27.82
CA ALA A 584 -1.62 -19.59 -27.05
C ALA A 584 -2.24 -20.44 -25.94
N GLU A 585 -3.09 -19.85 -25.09
CA GLU A 585 -3.70 -20.57 -23.97
C GLU A 585 -4.76 -21.59 -24.42
N ILE A 586 -5.54 -21.28 -25.46
CA ILE A 586 -6.50 -22.24 -26.03
C ILE A 586 -5.78 -23.45 -26.62
N VAL A 587 -4.71 -23.23 -27.41
CA VAL A 587 -3.92 -24.31 -28.01
C VAL A 587 -3.30 -25.22 -26.95
N LYS A 588 -2.75 -24.62 -25.89
CA LYS A 588 -2.19 -25.38 -24.76
C LYS A 588 -3.22 -26.31 -24.13
N ALA A 589 -4.45 -25.83 -23.94
CA ALA A 589 -5.52 -26.62 -23.31
C ALA A 589 -6.18 -27.63 -24.27
N GLN A 590 -6.26 -27.33 -25.58
CA GLN A 590 -6.85 -28.23 -26.57
C GLN A 590 -5.96 -29.42 -26.94
N GLY A 591 -4.63 -29.24 -26.96
CA GLY A 591 -3.70 -30.26 -27.42
C GLY A 591 -3.93 -30.63 -28.89
N SER A 592 -4.06 -31.93 -29.18
CA SER A 592 -4.22 -32.44 -30.55
C SER A 592 -5.56 -32.12 -31.23
N ASN A 593 -6.55 -31.58 -30.50
CA ASN A 593 -7.90 -31.30 -31.01
C ASN A 593 -8.00 -30.05 -31.91
N VAL A 594 -6.88 -29.39 -32.24
CA VAL A 594 -6.85 -28.20 -33.11
C VAL A 594 -6.59 -28.53 -34.59
N SER A 595 -6.93 -29.74 -35.03
CA SER A 595 -6.53 -30.28 -36.34
C SER A 595 -6.98 -29.42 -37.53
N ALA A 596 -8.19 -28.84 -37.48
CA ALA A 596 -8.72 -28.00 -38.55
C ALA A 596 -7.97 -26.67 -38.71
N GLN A 597 -7.50 -26.07 -37.60
CA GLN A 597 -6.81 -24.78 -37.59
C GLN A 597 -5.27 -24.93 -37.49
N HIS A 598 -4.75 -26.15 -37.42
CA HIS A 598 -3.34 -26.46 -37.18
C HIS A 598 -2.38 -25.72 -38.13
N ALA A 599 -2.65 -25.75 -39.45
CA ALA A 599 -1.80 -25.07 -40.43
C ALA A 599 -1.77 -23.55 -40.25
N ALA A 600 -2.86 -22.94 -39.78
CA ALA A 600 -2.91 -21.50 -39.53
C ALA A 600 -2.13 -21.13 -38.25
N ILE A 601 -2.31 -21.91 -37.17
CA ILE A 601 -1.64 -21.70 -35.88
C ILE A 601 -0.12 -21.78 -36.04
N THR A 602 0.37 -22.79 -36.75
CA THR A 602 1.81 -23.01 -36.97
C THR A 602 2.46 -21.94 -37.85
N ASN A 603 1.66 -21.18 -38.63
CA ASN A 603 2.13 -20.08 -39.46
C ASN A 603 2.05 -18.71 -38.78
N VAL A 604 1.43 -18.57 -37.60
CA VAL A 604 1.25 -17.26 -36.93
C VAL A 604 2.57 -16.52 -36.76
N VAL A 605 3.63 -17.19 -36.30
CA VAL A 605 4.96 -16.56 -36.12
C VAL A 605 5.50 -16.00 -37.43
N VAL A 606 5.36 -16.77 -38.51
CA VAL A 606 5.82 -16.38 -39.86
C VAL A 606 5.02 -15.17 -40.36
N GLU A 607 3.71 -15.15 -40.17
CA GLU A 607 2.86 -14.03 -40.61
C GLU A 607 3.15 -12.75 -39.81
N VAL A 608 3.35 -12.85 -38.50
CA VAL A 608 3.71 -11.71 -37.64
C VAL A 608 5.08 -11.13 -38.02
N GLU A 609 6.06 -11.99 -38.32
CA GLU A 609 7.38 -11.56 -38.80
C GLU A 609 7.31 -10.90 -40.18
N LYS A 610 6.60 -11.51 -41.13
CA LYS A 610 6.39 -10.94 -42.49
C LYS A 610 5.73 -9.57 -42.42
N ALA A 611 4.75 -9.41 -41.54
CA ALA A 611 4.06 -8.14 -41.28
C ALA A 611 4.92 -7.12 -40.51
N ARG A 612 6.18 -7.46 -40.15
CA ARG A 612 7.14 -6.61 -39.43
C ARG A 612 6.63 -6.12 -38.07
N LEU A 613 5.76 -6.91 -37.43
CA LEU A 613 5.09 -6.53 -36.18
C LEU A 613 5.98 -6.62 -34.94
N TYR A 614 7.26 -6.99 -35.09
CA TYR A 614 8.29 -6.93 -34.05
C TYR A 614 8.97 -5.56 -33.90
N ARG A 615 8.61 -4.58 -34.72
CA ARG A 615 9.26 -3.26 -34.72
C ARG A 615 8.57 -2.25 -33.79
N GLY A 616 9.37 -1.38 -33.18
CA GLY A 616 8.89 -0.30 -32.30
C GLY A 616 8.32 -0.81 -30.97
N LYS A 617 7.75 0.11 -30.17
CA LYS A 617 7.21 -0.20 -28.83
C LYS A 617 6.10 -1.27 -28.85
N GLY A 618 5.27 -1.28 -29.89
CA GLY A 618 4.25 -2.33 -30.05
C GLY A 618 4.85 -3.71 -30.33
N GLY A 619 6.06 -3.76 -30.91
CA GLY A 619 6.77 -5.00 -31.20
C GLY A 619 7.32 -5.69 -29.96
N GLU A 620 7.71 -4.94 -28.94
CA GLU A 620 8.15 -5.48 -27.64
C GLU A 620 7.05 -6.34 -27.01
N ILE A 621 5.83 -5.80 -26.95
CA ILE A 621 4.63 -6.48 -26.47
C ILE A 621 4.32 -7.74 -27.30
N MET A 622 4.43 -7.66 -28.63
CA MET A 622 4.20 -8.81 -29.51
C MET A 622 5.25 -9.91 -29.35
N ARG A 623 6.52 -9.57 -29.12
CA ARG A 623 7.59 -10.55 -28.93
C ARG A 623 7.33 -11.45 -27.73
N SER A 624 6.92 -10.88 -26.59
CA SER A 624 6.54 -11.65 -25.41
C SER A 624 5.37 -12.60 -25.69
N ALA A 625 4.31 -12.09 -26.34
CA ALA A 625 3.15 -12.90 -26.71
C ALA A 625 3.48 -14.04 -27.69
N ILE A 626 4.38 -13.81 -28.66
CA ILE A 626 4.83 -14.86 -29.57
C ILE A 626 5.70 -15.90 -28.86
N CYS A 627 6.57 -15.49 -27.95
CA CYS A 627 7.33 -16.46 -27.15
C CYS A 627 6.39 -17.36 -26.34
N ARG A 628 5.31 -16.79 -25.77
CA ARG A 628 4.26 -17.56 -25.09
C ARG A 628 3.51 -18.49 -26.05
N LEU A 629 3.19 -18.05 -27.26
CA LEU A 629 2.59 -18.92 -28.28
C LEU A 629 3.50 -20.10 -28.63
N ILE A 630 4.81 -19.86 -28.83
CA ILE A 630 5.79 -20.91 -29.12
C ILE A 630 5.87 -21.91 -27.96
N GLU A 631 5.89 -21.42 -26.73
CA GLU A 631 5.84 -22.26 -25.53
C GLU A 631 4.59 -23.15 -25.55
N CYS A 632 3.40 -22.57 -25.71
CA CYS A 632 2.14 -23.30 -25.69
C CYS A 632 2.00 -24.30 -26.83
N VAL A 633 2.43 -23.96 -28.05
CA VAL A 633 2.46 -24.88 -29.21
C VAL A 633 3.38 -26.06 -28.93
N SER A 634 4.50 -25.83 -28.24
CA SER A 634 5.46 -26.87 -27.86
C SER A 634 4.91 -27.78 -26.76
N LEU A 635 4.28 -27.20 -25.73
CA LEU A 635 3.62 -27.95 -24.65
C LEU A 635 2.42 -28.75 -25.15
N ALA A 636 1.68 -28.25 -26.13
CA ALA A 636 0.59 -28.95 -26.80
C ALA A 636 1.06 -30.04 -27.78
N GLN A 637 2.37 -30.16 -28.02
CA GLN A 637 2.99 -31.18 -28.87
C GLN A 637 2.46 -31.20 -30.31
N LEU A 638 2.15 -30.02 -30.88
CA LEU A 638 1.61 -29.94 -32.24
C LEU A 638 2.65 -30.41 -33.28
N PRO A 639 2.27 -31.17 -34.31
CA PRO A 639 3.22 -31.58 -35.35
C PRO A 639 3.83 -30.36 -36.08
N LEU A 640 5.16 -30.21 -36.06
CA LEU A 640 5.84 -29.12 -36.77
C LEU A 640 6.83 -29.66 -37.80
N PRO A 641 6.85 -29.14 -39.04
CA PRO A 641 7.94 -29.39 -39.98
C PRO A 641 9.28 -28.90 -39.42
N VAL A 642 10.38 -29.62 -39.69
CA VAL A 642 11.74 -29.26 -39.21
C VAL A 642 12.12 -27.81 -39.56
N LYS A 643 11.74 -27.35 -40.76
CA LYS A 643 11.96 -25.95 -41.17
C LYS A 643 11.27 -24.95 -40.22
N THR A 644 10.03 -25.25 -39.80
CA THR A 644 9.28 -24.42 -38.85
C THR A 644 9.91 -24.47 -37.47
N GLN A 645 10.32 -25.66 -37.00
CA GLN A 645 11.01 -25.81 -35.70
C GLN A 645 12.25 -24.92 -35.61
N VAL A 646 13.10 -24.92 -36.65
CA VAL A 646 14.30 -24.06 -36.70
C VAL A 646 13.93 -22.57 -36.75
N ARG A 647 12.88 -22.19 -37.49
CA ARG A 647 12.39 -20.80 -37.52
C ARG A 647 11.88 -20.32 -36.17
N LEU A 648 11.17 -21.18 -35.43
CA LEU A 648 10.73 -20.85 -34.06
C LEU A 648 11.94 -20.65 -33.14
N LEU A 649 12.97 -21.50 -33.26
CA LEU A 649 14.22 -21.34 -32.51
C LEU A 649 14.93 -20.03 -32.84
N ASP A 650 14.98 -19.64 -34.11
CA ASP A 650 15.56 -18.34 -34.52
C ASP A 650 14.78 -17.16 -33.92
N SER A 651 13.44 -17.21 -33.95
CA SER A 651 12.61 -16.16 -33.35
C SER A 651 12.78 -16.08 -31.83
N VAL A 652 12.99 -17.22 -31.15
CA VAL A 652 13.25 -17.27 -29.71
C VAL A 652 14.63 -16.68 -29.38
N ASP A 653 15.67 -17.07 -30.12
CA ASP A 653 17.02 -16.51 -29.98
C ASP A 653 17.05 -14.99 -30.13
N ASP A 654 16.28 -14.45 -31.08
CA ASP A 654 16.18 -13.01 -31.27
C ASP A 654 15.49 -12.28 -30.11
N CYS A 655 14.60 -12.97 -29.39
CA CYS A 655 13.94 -12.45 -28.19
C CYS A 655 14.78 -12.63 -26.92
N ILE A 656 15.64 -13.64 -26.85
CA ILE A 656 16.53 -13.88 -25.70
C ILE A 656 17.46 -12.69 -25.46
N LYS A 657 18.04 -12.13 -26.54
CA LYS A 657 18.98 -10.99 -26.45
C LYS A 657 18.32 -9.61 -26.26
N HIS A 658 17.02 -9.57 -25.95
CA HIS A 658 16.28 -8.33 -25.83
C HIS A 658 16.57 -7.64 -24.47
N PRO A 659 16.72 -6.30 -24.43
CA PRO A 659 17.03 -5.57 -23.17
C PRO A 659 15.92 -5.61 -22.13
N LEU A 660 14.67 -5.83 -22.54
CA LEU A 660 13.53 -5.98 -21.62
C LEU A 660 13.46 -7.41 -21.07
N GLU A 661 13.55 -7.54 -19.74
CA GLU A 661 13.54 -8.83 -19.04
C GLU A 661 12.29 -9.67 -19.32
N GLU A 662 11.11 -9.06 -19.40
CA GLU A 662 9.85 -9.79 -19.65
C GLU A 662 9.88 -10.59 -20.96
N ILE A 663 10.57 -10.06 -21.97
CA ILE A 663 10.70 -10.71 -23.28
C ILE A 663 11.70 -11.86 -23.21
N SER A 664 12.87 -11.65 -22.60
CA SER A 664 13.88 -12.70 -22.49
C SER A 664 13.42 -13.86 -21.60
N VAL A 665 12.71 -13.57 -20.50
CA VAL A 665 12.09 -14.61 -19.64
C VAL A 665 11.05 -15.42 -20.41
N SER A 666 10.16 -14.75 -21.16
CA SER A 666 9.16 -15.44 -21.98
C SER A 666 9.82 -16.26 -23.10
N ALA A 667 10.90 -15.75 -23.70
CA ALA A 667 11.67 -16.46 -24.71
C ALA A 667 12.36 -17.71 -24.15
N VAL A 668 12.94 -17.64 -22.95
CA VAL A 668 13.56 -18.79 -22.27
C VAL A 668 12.53 -19.87 -21.90
N ALA A 669 11.32 -19.48 -21.48
CA ALA A 669 10.23 -20.43 -21.28
C ALA A 669 9.84 -21.14 -22.59
N GLY A 670 9.71 -20.37 -23.69
CA GLY A 670 9.49 -20.90 -25.04
C GLY A 670 10.61 -21.83 -25.50
N LEU A 671 11.88 -21.44 -25.27
CA LEU A 671 13.07 -22.24 -25.61
C LEU A 671 13.03 -23.60 -24.93
N ARG A 672 12.78 -23.62 -23.61
CA ARG A 672 12.73 -24.86 -22.82
C ARG A 672 11.71 -25.85 -23.38
N ALA A 673 10.49 -25.38 -23.66
CA ALA A 673 9.43 -26.21 -24.20
C ALA A 673 9.75 -26.68 -25.63
N LEU A 674 10.27 -25.78 -26.48
CA LEU A 674 10.63 -26.06 -27.87
C LEU A 674 11.74 -27.11 -27.97
N LEU A 675 12.83 -26.96 -27.21
CA LEU A 675 13.95 -27.90 -27.20
C LEU A 675 13.54 -29.28 -26.69
N LYS A 676 12.74 -29.33 -25.62
CA LYS A 676 12.26 -30.60 -25.06
C LYS A 676 11.41 -31.39 -26.07
N GLN A 677 10.56 -30.71 -26.83
CA GLN A 677 9.60 -31.37 -27.72
C GLN A 677 10.16 -31.68 -29.12
N TYR A 678 10.84 -30.73 -29.74
CA TYR A 678 11.17 -30.81 -31.18
C TYR A 678 12.65 -31.06 -31.46
N PHE A 679 13.52 -30.92 -30.46
CA PHE A 679 14.95 -31.17 -30.61
C PHE A 679 15.40 -32.33 -29.70
N PRO A 680 14.81 -33.54 -29.84
CA PRO A 680 15.17 -34.67 -29.01
C PRO A 680 16.62 -35.10 -29.26
N VAL A 681 17.31 -35.44 -28.19
CA VAL A 681 18.68 -35.94 -28.24
C VAL A 681 18.68 -37.47 -28.29
N ALA A 682 19.43 -38.03 -29.25
CA ALA A 682 19.57 -39.47 -29.44
C ALA A 682 20.32 -40.13 -28.27
N SER A 683 20.29 -41.47 -28.22
CA SER A 683 21.00 -42.29 -27.22
C SER A 683 22.53 -42.26 -27.35
N THR A 684 23.08 -41.51 -28.30
CA THR A 684 24.52 -41.29 -28.48
C THR A 684 24.94 -39.86 -28.13
N GLY A 685 24.05 -39.07 -27.53
CA GLY A 685 24.26 -37.65 -27.29
C GLY A 685 23.76 -36.77 -28.45
N PRO A 686 23.89 -35.44 -28.33
CA PRO A 686 23.39 -34.50 -29.32
C PRO A 686 24.21 -34.55 -30.61
N SER A 687 23.55 -34.31 -31.75
CA SER A 687 24.30 -34.10 -33.01
C SER A 687 25.22 -32.88 -32.87
N SER A 688 26.40 -32.93 -33.47
CA SER A 688 27.36 -31.81 -33.47
C SER A 688 26.72 -30.49 -33.92
N ARG A 689 25.83 -30.55 -34.92
CA ARG A 689 25.10 -29.39 -35.43
C ARG A 689 24.14 -28.79 -34.39
N LEU A 690 23.43 -29.61 -33.63
CA LEU A 690 22.52 -29.14 -32.58
C LEU A 690 23.30 -28.60 -31.38
N HIS A 691 24.33 -29.31 -30.95
CA HIS A 691 25.20 -28.90 -29.85
C HIS A 691 25.86 -27.53 -30.15
N SER A 692 26.41 -27.37 -31.36
CA SER A 692 27.02 -26.11 -31.78
C SER A 692 26.02 -24.95 -31.91
N ARG A 693 24.81 -25.22 -32.43
CA ARG A 693 23.77 -24.19 -32.63
C ARG A 693 23.18 -23.63 -31.33
N VAL A 694 23.18 -24.43 -30.26
CA VAL A 694 22.53 -24.12 -29.00
C VAL A 694 23.57 -23.96 -27.89
N PHE A 695 24.20 -25.05 -27.45
CA PHE A 695 25.12 -25.03 -26.30
C PHE A 695 26.35 -24.15 -26.54
N GLU A 696 27.15 -24.45 -27.57
CA GLU A 696 28.42 -23.72 -27.83
C GLU A 696 28.15 -22.25 -28.15
N LYS A 697 27.12 -21.97 -28.96
CA LYS A 697 26.69 -20.60 -29.26
C LYS A 697 26.34 -19.84 -27.97
N TYR A 698 25.52 -20.41 -27.10
CA TYR A 698 25.04 -19.70 -25.91
C TYR A 698 26.17 -19.49 -24.91
N ALA A 699 27.01 -20.51 -24.67
CA ALA A 699 28.19 -20.39 -23.82
C ALA A 699 29.14 -19.30 -24.35
N LYS A 700 29.41 -19.30 -25.66
CA LYS A 700 30.26 -18.27 -26.29
C LYS A 700 29.71 -16.85 -26.11
N VAL A 701 28.41 -16.65 -26.29
CA VAL A 701 27.79 -15.33 -26.09
C VAL A 701 27.86 -14.90 -24.63
N VAL A 702 27.65 -15.81 -23.67
CA VAL A 702 27.78 -15.47 -22.24
C VAL A 702 29.22 -15.09 -21.88
N GLU A 703 30.22 -15.69 -22.52
CA GLU A 703 31.63 -15.42 -22.23
C GLU A 703 32.20 -14.18 -22.92
N GLU A 704 31.86 -13.95 -24.20
CA GLU A 704 32.57 -12.99 -25.06
C GLU A 704 31.77 -11.73 -25.42
N GLU A 705 30.45 -11.69 -25.21
CA GLU A 705 29.61 -10.59 -25.67
C GLU A 705 29.62 -9.39 -24.72
N ASP A 706 29.86 -8.20 -25.27
CA ASP A 706 29.89 -6.94 -24.51
C ASP A 706 28.49 -6.38 -24.24
N ASN A 707 27.48 -6.86 -24.96
CA ASN A 707 26.09 -6.44 -24.75
C ASN A 707 25.45 -7.16 -23.56
N ALA A 708 25.31 -6.43 -22.45
CA ALA A 708 24.66 -6.93 -21.23
C ALA A 708 23.28 -7.56 -21.45
N ALA A 709 22.45 -7.06 -22.37
CA ALA A 709 21.14 -7.67 -22.64
C ALA A 709 21.27 -9.08 -23.23
N ALA A 710 22.24 -9.28 -24.13
CA ALA A 710 22.53 -10.57 -24.72
C ALA A 710 23.09 -11.54 -23.67
N THR A 711 24.09 -11.10 -22.90
CA THR A 711 24.72 -11.89 -21.83
C THR A 711 23.69 -12.33 -20.78
N ARG A 712 22.85 -11.40 -20.30
CA ARG A 712 21.74 -11.68 -19.36
C ARG A 712 20.79 -12.76 -19.89
N GLY A 713 20.36 -12.62 -21.15
CA GLY A 713 19.40 -13.52 -21.77
C GLY A 713 19.98 -14.91 -22.03
N PHE A 714 21.16 -14.99 -22.62
CA PHE A 714 21.80 -16.27 -22.94
C PHE A 714 22.30 -17.01 -21.69
N ALA A 715 22.62 -16.31 -20.60
CA ALA A 715 22.87 -16.94 -19.31
C ALA A 715 21.65 -17.74 -18.81
N LEU A 716 20.45 -17.13 -18.84
CA LEU A 716 19.20 -17.84 -18.52
C LEU A 716 18.92 -18.99 -19.50
N ALA A 717 19.16 -18.75 -20.80
CA ALA A 717 18.95 -19.76 -21.83
C ALA A 717 19.85 -20.99 -21.65
N LEU A 718 21.11 -20.79 -21.24
CA LEU A 718 22.05 -21.87 -20.95
C LEU A 718 21.55 -22.75 -19.79
N GLY A 719 21.01 -22.14 -18.74
CA GLY A 719 20.45 -22.88 -17.60
C GLY A 719 19.15 -23.64 -17.89
N CYS A 720 18.43 -23.30 -18.95
CA CYS A 720 17.15 -23.94 -19.31
C CYS A 720 17.31 -25.13 -20.28
N LEU A 721 18.54 -25.41 -20.74
CA LEU A 721 18.79 -26.47 -21.69
C LEU A 721 18.43 -27.85 -21.09
N PRO A 722 17.77 -28.73 -21.87
CA PRO A 722 17.52 -30.11 -21.46
C PRO A 722 18.79 -30.83 -20.98
N ALA A 723 18.67 -31.71 -19.97
CA ALA A 723 19.80 -32.48 -19.42
C ALA A 723 20.63 -33.19 -20.51
N LYS A 724 19.97 -33.72 -21.54
CA LYS A 724 20.61 -34.41 -22.67
C LYS A 724 21.45 -33.50 -23.58
N LEU A 725 21.30 -32.17 -23.47
CA LEU A 725 22.09 -31.18 -24.21
C LEU A 725 23.22 -30.59 -23.37
N ILE A 726 22.95 -30.27 -22.09
CA ILE A 726 23.93 -29.61 -21.21
C ILE A 726 24.82 -30.60 -20.45
N ALA A 727 24.37 -31.83 -20.25
CA ALA A 727 25.04 -32.86 -19.45
C ALA A 727 25.16 -34.20 -20.19
N PHE A 728 25.40 -34.15 -21.50
CA PHE A 728 25.63 -35.36 -22.31
C PHE A 728 27.00 -35.99 -22.07
N ASN A 729 27.98 -35.19 -21.61
CA ASN A 729 29.27 -35.62 -21.12
C ASN A 729 29.70 -34.72 -19.94
N PRO A 730 30.70 -35.13 -19.13
CA PRO A 730 31.16 -34.33 -17.99
C PRO A 730 31.75 -32.98 -18.40
N GLU A 731 32.50 -32.93 -19.50
CA GLU A 731 33.18 -31.73 -19.98
C GLU A 731 32.21 -30.57 -20.32
N ALA A 732 31.08 -30.87 -20.97
CA ALA A 732 30.08 -29.86 -21.31
C ALA A 732 29.38 -29.32 -20.05
N LEU A 733 29.07 -30.20 -19.09
CA LEU A 733 28.47 -29.79 -17.83
C LEU A 733 29.45 -28.92 -17.02
N GLU A 734 30.71 -29.34 -16.91
CA GLU A 734 31.78 -28.58 -16.27
C GLU A 734 31.97 -27.21 -16.92
N THR A 735 32.00 -27.16 -18.26
CA THR A 735 32.12 -25.90 -19.02
C THR A 735 30.99 -24.94 -18.68
N ALA A 736 29.74 -25.41 -18.68
CA ALA A 736 28.57 -24.57 -18.39
C ALA A 736 28.57 -24.07 -16.93
N VAL A 737 28.80 -24.96 -15.96
CA VAL A 737 28.82 -24.60 -14.54
C VAL A 737 29.98 -23.64 -14.25
N ASN A 738 31.17 -23.91 -14.78
CA ASN A 738 32.34 -23.06 -14.58
C ASN A 738 32.13 -21.65 -15.15
N LEU A 739 31.55 -21.55 -16.35
CA LEU A 739 31.22 -20.27 -16.97
C LEU A 739 30.18 -19.50 -16.14
N LEU A 740 29.09 -20.14 -15.74
CA LEU A 740 28.04 -19.47 -14.94
C LEU A 740 28.55 -19.06 -13.57
N CYS A 741 29.39 -19.87 -12.90
CA CYS A 741 30.05 -19.49 -11.66
C CYS A 741 30.98 -18.28 -11.85
N LYS A 742 31.78 -18.27 -12.92
CA LYS A 742 32.65 -17.12 -13.27
C LYS A 742 31.82 -15.85 -13.50
N CYS A 743 30.70 -15.96 -14.21
CA CYS A 743 29.82 -14.81 -14.51
C CYS A 743 28.95 -14.37 -13.34
N ALA A 744 28.78 -15.21 -12.30
CA ALA A 744 28.09 -14.87 -11.06
C ALA A 744 28.98 -14.11 -10.06
N ASP A 745 30.29 -14.09 -10.27
CA ASP A 745 31.25 -13.36 -9.44
C ASP A 745 31.04 -11.84 -9.54
N ILE A 746 31.15 -11.12 -8.42
CA ILE A 746 30.96 -9.67 -8.36
C ILE A 746 31.98 -8.88 -9.20
N ASN A 747 33.14 -9.46 -9.46
CA ASN A 747 34.21 -8.88 -10.27
C ASN A 747 34.02 -9.12 -11.78
N PHE A 748 33.07 -9.97 -12.17
CA PHE A 748 32.75 -10.16 -13.58
C PHE A 748 32.08 -8.91 -14.15
N LYS A 749 32.56 -8.49 -15.32
CA LYS A 749 32.11 -7.30 -16.03
C LYS A 749 31.62 -7.69 -17.41
N VAL A 750 30.60 -6.98 -17.88
CA VAL A 750 30.08 -7.10 -19.25
C VAL A 750 30.32 -5.76 -19.93
N GLY A 751 31.11 -5.75 -21.01
CA GLY A 751 31.51 -4.50 -21.67
C GLY A 751 32.19 -3.51 -20.70
N GLU A 752 33.11 -4.00 -19.86
CA GLU A 752 33.84 -3.24 -18.82
C GLU A 752 33.01 -2.69 -17.63
N GLU A 753 31.69 -2.92 -17.61
CA GLU A 753 30.80 -2.48 -16.53
C GLU A 753 30.29 -3.65 -15.66
N PRO A 754 30.12 -3.45 -14.35
CA PRO A 754 29.50 -4.46 -13.48
C PRO A 754 28.00 -4.58 -13.76
N ASP A 755 27.50 -5.81 -13.88
CA ASP A 755 26.08 -6.06 -14.19
C ASP A 755 25.42 -7.05 -13.22
N ALA A 756 24.64 -6.53 -12.28
CA ALA A 756 23.95 -7.34 -11.27
C ALA A 756 22.88 -8.28 -11.88
N GLU A 757 22.26 -7.90 -13.00
CA GLU A 757 21.24 -8.72 -13.65
C GLU A 757 21.84 -9.95 -14.32
N THR A 758 23.04 -9.85 -14.91
CA THR A 758 23.79 -11.01 -15.43
C THR A 758 24.13 -11.96 -14.29
N ARG A 759 24.67 -11.47 -13.16
CA ARG A 759 24.97 -12.31 -11.99
C ARG A 759 23.74 -13.03 -11.47
N ARG A 760 22.64 -12.30 -11.28
CA ARG A 760 21.33 -12.85 -10.88
C ARG A 760 20.86 -13.93 -11.84
N ASN A 761 20.98 -13.69 -13.14
CA ASN A 761 20.56 -14.63 -14.17
C ASN A 761 21.45 -15.88 -14.22
N CYS A 762 22.75 -15.74 -13.95
CA CYS A 762 23.66 -16.89 -13.80
C CYS A 762 23.29 -17.74 -12.59
N VAL A 763 22.96 -17.12 -11.45
CA VAL A 763 22.47 -17.84 -10.27
C VAL A 763 21.16 -18.59 -10.55
N LYS A 764 20.20 -17.94 -11.23
CA LYS A 764 18.97 -18.59 -11.70
C LYS A 764 19.28 -19.76 -12.65
N ALA A 765 20.23 -19.60 -13.56
CA ALA A 765 20.63 -20.63 -14.50
C ALA A 765 21.27 -21.84 -13.80
N LEU A 766 22.18 -21.61 -12.84
CA LEU A 766 22.77 -22.66 -11.99
C LEU A 766 21.67 -23.44 -11.24
N THR A 767 20.69 -22.72 -10.69
CA THR A 767 19.54 -23.34 -10.00
C THR A 767 18.76 -24.27 -10.93
N GLU A 768 18.52 -23.85 -12.17
CA GLU A 768 17.81 -24.67 -13.15
C GLU A 768 18.64 -25.87 -13.65
N ILE A 769 19.96 -25.74 -13.76
CA ILE A 769 20.86 -26.87 -14.03
C ILE A 769 20.77 -27.90 -12.91
N VAL A 770 20.83 -27.47 -11.63
CA VAL A 770 20.71 -28.35 -10.46
C VAL A 770 19.40 -29.15 -10.52
N LYS A 771 18.26 -28.49 -10.79
CA LYS A 771 16.95 -29.17 -10.92
C LYS A 771 16.89 -30.13 -12.11
N THR A 772 17.51 -29.75 -13.24
CA THR A 772 17.38 -30.48 -14.50
C THR A 772 18.30 -31.70 -14.56
N VAL A 773 19.53 -31.56 -14.04
CA VAL A 773 20.60 -32.56 -14.10
C VAL A 773 20.65 -33.42 -12.84
N GLY A 774 20.40 -32.83 -11.66
CA GLY A 774 20.51 -33.49 -10.36
C GLY A 774 21.94 -33.64 -9.85
N VAL A 775 22.08 -34.09 -8.59
CA VAL A 775 23.36 -34.31 -7.90
C VAL A 775 23.70 -35.81 -7.80
N GLY A 776 24.96 -36.18 -8.02
CA GLY A 776 25.48 -37.55 -7.87
C GLY A 776 25.35 -38.45 -9.11
N GLU A 777 25.56 -39.76 -8.93
CA GLU A 777 25.58 -40.72 -10.06
C GLU A 777 24.23 -40.78 -10.82
N ASN A 778 24.28 -40.40 -12.09
CA ASN A 778 23.47 -40.87 -13.21
C ASN A 778 21.99 -41.22 -12.91
N LYS A 779 21.09 -40.22 -12.92
CA LYS A 779 19.65 -40.48 -12.95
C LYS A 779 19.28 -41.11 -14.31
N ILE A 780 18.93 -42.40 -14.31
CA ILE A 780 18.25 -43.04 -15.46
C ILE A 780 16.86 -42.39 -15.55
N GLN A 781 16.65 -41.51 -16.54
CA GLN A 781 15.31 -41.03 -16.84
C GLN A 781 14.56 -42.14 -17.59
N THR A 782 13.84 -42.98 -16.85
CA THR A 782 12.88 -43.93 -17.46
C THR A 782 11.64 -43.15 -17.92
N PHE A 783 11.22 -43.37 -19.17
CA PHE A 783 9.86 -43.05 -19.60
C PHE A 783 9.28 -44.19 -20.42
N SER A 784 8.00 -44.46 -20.19
CA SER A 784 7.20 -45.53 -20.78
C SER A 784 7.24 -45.54 -22.31
N GLY A 785 7.68 -46.67 -22.90
CA GLY A 785 7.56 -46.91 -24.35
C GLY A 785 8.70 -47.73 -24.95
N THR A 786 8.69 -49.04 -24.69
CA THR A 786 9.15 -50.18 -25.51
C THR A 786 10.48 -50.24 -26.29
N ASP A 787 11.35 -49.23 -26.38
CA ASP A 787 12.63 -49.41 -27.11
C ASP A 787 13.89 -49.03 -26.30
N LYS A 788 14.72 -50.07 -26.07
CA LYS A 788 15.95 -50.08 -25.28
C LYS A 788 17.08 -49.26 -25.95
N LYS A 789 17.50 -48.18 -25.28
CA LYS A 789 18.90 -47.78 -24.95
C LYS A 789 18.85 -46.40 -24.28
N ASP A 790 18.76 -46.39 -22.95
CA ASP A 790 18.62 -45.18 -22.14
C ASP A 790 19.89 -44.32 -22.22
N LEU A 791 19.75 -43.04 -22.59
CA LEU A 791 20.83 -42.07 -22.47
C LEU A 791 20.94 -41.65 -21.00
N VAL A 792 22.11 -41.88 -20.42
CA VAL A 792 22.42 -41.45 -19.06
C VAL A 792 22.99 -40.03 -19.11
N SER A 793 22.27 -39.03 -18.58
CA SER A 793 22.84 -37.70 -18.36
C SER A 793 23.74 -37.72 -17.15
N VAL A 794 24.89 -37.05 -17.26
CA VAL A 794 25.88 -36.95 -16.18
C VAL A 794 25.33 -36.05 -15.08
N GLY A 795 25.26 -36.53 -13.84
CA GLY A 795 24.87 -35.71 -12.69
C GLY A 795 25.98 -34.76 -12.24
N LEU A 796 25.67 -33.81 -11.35
CA LEU A 796 26.68 -32.93 -10.77
C LEU A 796 27.64 -33.73 -9.87
N SER A 797 28.93 -33.67 -10.18
CA SER A 797 29.99 -34.24 -9.35
C SER A 797 30.15 -33.47 -8.03
N LYS A 798 30.79 -34.09 -7.04
CA LYS A 798 31.02 -33.46 -5.73
C LYS A 798 31.76 -32.12 -5.86
N ALA A 799 32.81 -32.08 -6.70
CA ALA A 799 33.56 -30.86 -6.97
C ALA A 799 32.71 -29.73 -7.58
N LEU A 800 31.76 -30.07 -8.46
CA LEU A 800 30.85 -29.08 -9.02
C LEU A 800 29.84 -28.59 -7.99
N VAL A 801 29.33 -29.46 -7.12
CA VAL A 801 28.42 -29.08 -6.02
C VAL A 801 29.11 -28.14 -5.04
N GLU A 802 30.33 -28.47 -4.60
CA GLU A 802 31.13 -27.61 -3.72
C GLU A 802 31.42 -26.25 -4.36
N LYS A 803 31.73 -26.24 -5.66
CA LYS A 803 31.96 -25.01 -6.41
C LYS A 803 30.70 -24.15 -6.51
N ILE A 804 29.54 -24.74 -6.77
CA ILE A 804 28.27 -24.02 -6.83
C ILE A 804 27.95 -23.45 -5.43
N PHE A 805 28.07 -24.22 -4.35
CA PHE A 805 27.88 -23.71 -2.99
C PHE A 805 28.81 -22.51 -2.70
N ALA A 806 30.11 -22.64 -3.00
CA ALA A 806 31.07 -21.57 -2.81
C ALA A 806 30.68 -20.29 -3.59
N THR A 807 30.24 -20.43 -4.85
CA THR A 807 29.73 -19.30 -5.63
C THR A 807 28.48 -18.69 -5.00
N LEU A 808 27.50 -19.51 -4.59
CA LEU A 808 26.27 -19.02 -3.98
C LEU A 808 26.55 -18.30 -2.65
N PHE A 809 27.49 -18.78 -1.83
CA PHE A 809 27.89 -18.10 -0.60
C PHE A 809 28.47 -16.70 -0.87
N LEU A 810 29.28 -16.54 -1.92
CA LEU A 810 29.76 -15.24 -2.34
C LEU A 810 28.62 -14.35 -2.88
N CYS A 811 27.67 -14.91 -3.63
CA CYS A 811 26.52 -14.17 -4.15
C CYS A 811 25.56 -13.68 -3.03
N MET A 812 25.50 -14.37 -1.88
CA MET A 812 24.76 -13.90 -0.69
C MET A 812 25.37 -12.63 -0.07
N GLU A 813 26.63 -12.33 -0.41
CA GLU A 813 27.36 -11.13 0.02
C GLU A 813 27.35 -10.01 -1.04
N ASP A 814 26.56 -10.14 -2.11
CA ASP A 814 26.47 -9.10 -3.13
C ASP A 814 25.65 -7.91 -2.63
N TYR A 815 26.31 -6.90 -2.08
CA TYR A 815 25.72 -5.62 -1.63
C TYR A 815 25.91 -4.47 -2.62
N SER A 816 26.10 -4.79 -3.92
CA SER A 816 26.30 -3.78 -4.97
C SER A 816 25.12 -2.83 -5.12
N MET A 817 25.41 -1.59 -5.54
CA MET A 817 24.41 -0.55 -5.75
C MET A 817 24.63 0.18 -7.06
N ASP A 818 23.53 0.63 -7.66
CA ASP A 818 23.54 1.59 -8.76
C ASP A 818 22.50 2.71 -8.49
N LYS A 819 22.17 3.51 -9.50
CA LYS A 819 21.18 4.60 -9.41
C LYS A 819 19.78 4.15 -8.98
N ARG A 820 19.47 2.85 -9.09
CA ARG A 820 18.19 2.22 -8.71
C ARG A 820 18.19 1.73 -7.26
N GLY A 821 19.31 1.81 -6.54
CA GLY A 821 19.45 1.37 -5.15
C GLY A 821 20.25 0.07 -5.02
N ASP A 822 19.84 -0.82 -4.13
CA ASP A 822 20.50 -2.10 -3.83
C ASP A 822 20.20 -3.15 -4.90
N VAL A 823 20.90 -3.07 -6.03
CA VAL A 823 20.78 -4.05 -7.12
C VAL A 823 21.36 -5.42 -6.74
N GLY A 824 22.30 -5.46 -5.80
CA GLY A 824 22.82 -6.70 -5.23
C GLY A 824 21.73 -7.54 -4.54
N SER A 825 20.69 -6.89 -3.98
CA SER A 825 19.55 -7.61 -3.39
C SER A 825 18.85 -8.56 -4.37
N TRP A 826 18.88 -8.26 -5.68
CA TRP A 826 18.31 -9.15 -6.70
C TRP A 826 19.12 -10.45 -6.82
N VAL A 827 20.44 -10.35 -6.72
CA VAL A 827 21.36 -11.49 -6.71
C VAL A 827 21.16 -12.29 -5.42
N ARG A 828 21.11 -11.63 -4.24
CA ARG A 828 20.86 -12.30 -2.95
C ARG A 828 19.52 -13.05 -2.93
N CYS A 829 18.43 -12.45 -3.45
CA CYS A 829 17.14 -13.12 -3.56
C CYS A 829 17.16 -14.32 -4.53
N ALA A 830 17.85 -14.21 -5.67
CA ALA A 830 18.01 -15.36 -6.56
C ALA A 830 18.82 -16.48 -5.88
N THR A 831 19.83 -16.10 -5.11
CA THR A 831 20.74 -17.00 -4.40
C THR A 831 20.05 -17.73 -3.25
N LEU A 832 19.17 -17.07 -2.50
CA LEU A 832 18.33 -17.70 -1.49
C LEU A 832 17.55 -18.90 -2.05
N ASN A 833 16.89 -18.72 -3.21
CA ASN A 833 16.17 -19.81 -3.90
C ASN A 833 17.12 -20.90 -4.43
N ALA A 834 18.31 -20.49 -4.89
CA ALA A 834 19.33 -21.41 -5.41
C ALA A 834 19.91 -22.31 -4.31
N VAL A 835 20.20 -21.73 -3.15
CA VAL A 835 20.71 -22.43 -1.96
C VAL A 835 19.67 -23.43 -1.46
N GLU A 836 18.40 -23.01 -1.33
CA GLU A 836 17.31 -23.94 -0.97
C GLU A 836 17.28 -25.15 -1.91
N THR A 837 17.26 -24.91 -3.22
CA THR A 837 17.20 -25.97 -4.23
C THR A 837 18.41 -26.90 -4.16
N LEU A 838 19.62 -26.35 -4.09
CA LEU A 838 20.86 -27.13 -4.06
C LEU A 838 21.00 -27.93 -2.76
N THR A 839 20.63 -27.35 -1.61
CA THR A 839 20.61 -28.05 -0.34
C THR A 839 19.69 -29.27 -0.41
N LEU A 840 18.47 -29.12 -0.92
CA LEU A 840 17.52 -30.24 -1.04
C LEU A 840 18.05 -31.34 -1.96
N GLU A 841 18.58 -31.01 -3.14
CA GLU A 841 19.15 -32.02 -4.05
C GLU A 841 20.41 -32.68 -3.49
N ALA A 842 21.29 -31.94 -2.80
CA ALA A 842 22.51 -32.47 -2.18
C ALA A 842 22.22 -33.39 -0.99
N VAL A 843 21.23 -33.05 -0.16
CA VAL A 843 20.72 -33.91 0.92
C VAL A 843 20.14 -35.19 0.31
N ASN A 844 19.28 -35.07 -0.70
CA ASN A 844 18.67 -36.23 -1.36
C ASN A 844 19.69 -37.18 -2.00
N ALA A 845 20.80 -36.64 -2.55
CA ALA A 845 21.88 -37.44 -3.12
C ALA A 845 22.74 -38.14 -2.05
N SER A 846 22.79 -37.60 -0.83
CA SER A 846 23.58 -38.11 0.29
C SER A 846 22.82 -39.25 1.00
N LYS A 847 22.82 -40.46 0.40
CA LYS A 847 22.04 -41.66 0.80
C LYS A 847 22.15 -42.11 2.27
N SER A 848 23.11 -41.58 3.04
CA SER A 848 23.37 -41.92 4.46
C SER A 848 22.82 -40.90 5.47
N LEU A 849 22.28 -39.76 5.05
CA LEU A 849 21.74 -38.74 5.95
C LEU A 849 20.23 -38.98 6.15
N ARG A 850 19.82 -39.49 7.33
CA ARG A 850 18.40 -39.48 7.74
C ARG A 850 18.09 -38.16 8.46
N PRO A 851 16.85 -37.62 8.35
CA PRO A 851 16.43 -36.42 9.08
C PRO A 851 16.67 -36.52 10.59
N ASP A 852 16.57 -37.73 11.15
CA ASP A 852 16.70 -38.00 12.58
C ASP A 852 18.15 -38.35 13.01
N ALA A 853 19.09 -38.46 12.07
CA ALA A 853 20.45 -38.90 12.36
C ALA A 853 21.27 -37.77 13.01
N ALA A 854 21.32 -37.81 14.34
CA ALA A 854 22.24 -37.09 15.21
C ALA A 854 22.19 -35.54 15.12
N ASP A 855 21.02 -34.97 15.40
CA ASP A 855 20.84 -33.53 15.67
C ASP A 855 21.64 -33.02 16.90
N ASN A 856 22.33 -33.92 17.63
CA ASN A 856 23.17 -33.59 18.79
C ASN A 856 24.69 -33.82 18.56
N ALA A 857 25.13 -34.29 17.39
CA ALA A 857 26.55 -34.65 17.18
C ALA A 857 27.48 -33.45 16.88
N ALA A 858 26.94 -32.28 16.55
CA ALA A 858 27.77 -31.08 16.32
C ALA A 858 28.18 -30.36 17.62
N ALA A 859 27.70 -30.80 18.79
CA ALA A 859 28.08 -30.26 20.09
C ALA A 859 29.31 -30.95 20.73
N GLY A 860 29.93 -31.92 20.03
CA GLY A 860 30.98 -32.79 20.60
C GLY A 860 32.19 -32.97 19.70
N GLY A 861 32.65 -31.90 19.05
CA GLY A 861 33.99 -31.85 18.48
C GLY A 861 34.98 -31.54 19.61
N GLU A 862 35.85 -32.50 19.91
CA GLU A 862 36.99 -32.38 20.82
C GLU A 862 38.02 -31.39 20.26
N ASP A 863 37.73 -30.08 20.32
CA ASP A 863 38.74 -29.04 20.44
C ASP A 863 38.39 -28.29 21.73
N GLU A 864 39.22 -28.42 22.75
CA GLU A 864 39.00 -27.93 24.13
C GLU A 864 38.95 -26.39 24.27
N ASP A 865 38.82 -25.65 23.16
CA ASP A 865 38.80 -24.19 23.14
C ASP A 865 37.57 -23.66 22.36
N GLU A 866 36.36 -23.81 22.91
CA GLU A 866 35.33 -22.74 22.93
C GLU A 866 34.07 -23.17 23.71
N VAL A 867 33.84 -22.48 24.83
CA VAL A 867 32.87 -22.76 25.89
C VAL A 867 31.42 -22.50 25.42
N LEU A 868 30.71 -23.55 25.02
CA LEU A 868 29.25 -23.57 24.80
C LEU A 868 28.48 -23.31 26.11
N GLY A 869 27.44 -22.49 26.04
CA GLY A 869 26.34 -22.58 27.01
C GLY A 869 25.56 -23.89 26.78
N THR A 870 25.01 -24.50 27.82
CA THR A 870 24.19 -25.72 27.62
C THR A 870 22.87 -25.38 26.91
N LEU A 871 22.26 -26.34 26.20
CA LEU A 871 20.90 -26.15 25.65
C LEU A 871 19.92 -25.68 26.75
N ALA A 872 20.09 -26.17 27.98
CA ALA A 872 19.31 -25.75 29.14
C ALA A 872 19.49 -24.27 29.50
N GLU A 873 20.72 -23.73 29.40
CA GLU A 873 20.99 -22.29 29.60
C GLU A 873 20.38 -21.46 28.47
N ARG A 874 20.52 -21.90 27.21
CA ARG A 874 19.89 -21.21 26.07
C ARG A 874 18.37 -21.17 26.19
N MET A 875 17.76 -22.25 26.65
CA MET A 875 16.31 -22.31 26.87
C MET A 875 15.84 -21.22 27.85
N GLN A 876 16.59 -20.91 28.90
CA GLN A 876 16.21 -19.83 29.85
C GLN A 876 16.00 -18.45 29.20
N LEU A 877 16.43 -18.26 27.95
CA LEU A 877 16.27 -17.05 27.15
C LEU A 877 14.98 -17.00 26.31
N LEU A 878 14.20 -18.08 26.28
CA LEU A 878 12.87 -18.13 25.65
C LEU A 878 11.76 -17.73 26.64
N ASP A 879 10.58 -17.42 26.10
CA ASP A 879 9.40 -17.12 26.93
C ASP A 879 9.00 -18.35 27.78
N GLU A 880 8.40 -18.16 28.96
CA GLU A 880 8.07 -19.28 29.88
C GLU A 880 7.21 -20.38 29.23
N ASP A 881 6.17 -19.99 28.50
CA ASP A 881 5.30 -20.93 27.77
C ASP A 881 6.07 -21.73 26.72
N ILE A 882 7.01 -21.05 26.05
CA ILE A 882 7.87 -21.65 25.02
C ILE A 882 8.83 -22.65 25.66
N ASN A 883 9.43 -22.29 26.79
CA ASN A 883 10.34 -23.15 27.53
C ASN A 883 9.69 -24.46 27.96
N ASN A 884 8.46 -24.39 28.44
CA ASN A 884 7.70 -25.58 28.82
C ASN A 884 7.45 -26.51 27.62
N VAL A 885 7.19 -25.95 26.44
CA VAL A 885 7.02 -26.72 25.19
C VAL A 885 8.33 -27.40 24.77
N VAL A 886 9.46 -26.67 24.82
CA VAL A 886 10.77 -27.24 24.47
C VAL A 886 11.15 -28.35 25.46
N LEU A 887 10.98 -28.14 26.77
CA LEU A 887 11.26 -29.15 27.79
C LEU A 887 10.46 -30.45 27.55
N ALA A 888 9.17 -30.33 27.20
CA ALA A 888 8.34 -31.48 26.86
C ALA A 888 8.83 -32.19 25.58
N SER A 889 9.28 -31.44 24.56
CA SER A 889 9.79 -32.01 23.31
C SER A 889 11.11 -32.77 23.50
N VAL A 890 12.05 -32.22 24.28
CA VAL A 890 13.34 -32.84 24.60
C VAL A 890 13.15 -34.11 25.44
N GLN A 891 12.18 -34.12 26.36
CA GLN A 891 11.85 -35.31 27.15
C GLN A 891 11.18 -36.43 26.34
N SER A 892 10.56 -36.10 25.20
CA SER A 892 9.89 -37.07 24.32
C SER A 892 10.82 -37.75 23.30
N SER A 893 12.03 -37.24 23.09
CA SER A 893 13.00 -37.82 22.16
C SER A 893 13.72 -39.03 22.76
N SER A 894 13.54 -40.21 22.16
CA SER A 894 14.19 -41.45 22.59
C SER A 894 15.70 -41.42 22.24
N PRO A 895 16.61 -41.89 23.10
CA PRO A 895 18.03 -41.94 22.80
C PRO A 895 18.28 -42.86 21.59
N MET A 896 19.02 -42.34 20.61
CA MET A 896 19.33 -43.03 19.36
C MET A 896 20.35 -44.15 19.61
N LYS A 897 20.11 -45.34 19.05
CA LYS A 897 21.02 -46.49 19.17
C LYS A 897 22.27 -46.28 18.31
N ASP A 898 23.41 -46.61 18.89
CA ASP A 898 24.79 -46.48 18.40
C ASP A 898 25.17 -47.44 17.25
N GLU A 899 24.26 -47.72 16.32
CA GLU A 899 24.48 -48.72 15.25
C GLU A 899 24.78 -48.08 13.87
N TRP A 900 25.69 -47.10 13.76
CA TRP A 900 26.14 -46.60 12.45
C TRP A 900 27.61 -46.19 12.40
N ARG A 901 28.51 -47.09 12.82
CA ARG A 901 29.93 -47.08 12.42
C ARG A 901 30.22 -48.31 11.56
N ASN A 902 30.06 -48.22 10.24
CA ASN A 902 30.64 -49.18 9.31
C ASN A 902 31.18 -48.45 8.06
N PRO A 903 32.48 -48.55 7.73
CA PRO A 903 33.14 -47.69 6.76
C PRO A 903 33.02 -48.27 5.35
N LYS A 904 31.96 -47.88 4.64
CA LYS A 904 31.98 -47.66 3.19
C LYS A 904 31.09 -46.46 2.92
N VAL A 905 31.60 -45.27 3.26
CA VAL A 905 30.85 -44.01 3.20
C VAL A 905 30.50 -43.74 1.72
N PRO A 906 29.20 -43.71 1.35
CA PRO A 906 28.79 -43.19 0.05
C PRO A 906 29.28 -41.75 -0.08
N GLU A 907 29.57 -41.30 -1.30
CA GLU A 907 30.00 -39.92 -1.54
C GLU A 907 28.97 -38.94 -0.94
N GLN A 908 29.40 -38.13 0.03
CA GLN A 908 28.56 -37.18 0.76
C GLN A 908 28.65 -35.81 0.07
N TYR A 909 27.49 -35.27 -0.30
CA TYR A 909 27.33 -33.99 -1.02
C TYR A 909 26.85 -32.85 -0.12
N PHE A 910 26.49 -33.16 1.13
CA PHE A 910 26.05 -32.21 2.15
C PHE A 910 26.59 -32.62 3.52
N ASP A 911 27.21 -31.69 4.23
CA ASP A 911 27.84 -31.93 5.53
C ASP A 911 27.47 -30.86 6.57
N VAL A 912 27.98 -31.03 7.80
CA VAL A 912 27.68 -30.13 8.94
C VAL A 912 28.15 -28.70 8.64
N ALA A 913 29.35 -28.53 8.06
CA ALA A 913 29.90 -27.21 7.74
C ALA A 913 29.05 -26.47 6.70
N THR A 914 28.59 -27.20 5.67
CA THR A 914 27.68 -26.68 4.64
C THR A 914 26.34 -26.31 5.26
N SER A 915 25.77 -27.15 6.13
CA SER A 915 24.52 -26.88 6.84
C SER A 915 24.59 -25.60 7.69
N ILE A 916 25.67 -25.46 8.49
CA ILE A 916 25.91 -24.27 9.31
C ILE A 916 26.00 -23.01 8.44
N THR A 917 26.76 -23.09 7.34
CA THR A 917 26.95 -21.94 6.43
C THR A 917 25.64 -21.55 5.74
N VAL A 918 24.89 -22.52 5.22
CA VAL A 918 23.59 -22.29 4.56
C VAL A 918 22.61 -21.62 5.52
N LEU A 919 22.41 -22.20 6.70
CA LEU A 919 21.45 -21.67 7.68
C LEU A 919 21.93 -20.32 8.24
N GLY A 920 23.22 -20.15 8.50
CA GLY A 920 23.80 -18.89 8.94
C GLY A 920 23.55 -17.76 7.92
N LEU A 921 23.80 -18.00 6.63
CA LEU A 921 23.55 -17.01 5.58
C LEU A 921 22.05 -16.69 5.40
N ILE A 922 21.16 -17.68 5.53
CA ILE A 922 19.71 -17.43 5.50
C ILE A 922 19.28 -16.58 6.70
N LEU A 923 19.76 -16.92 7.90
CA LEU A 923 19.50 -16.16 9.13
C LEU A 923 20.03 -14.73 9.03
N LYS A 924 21.23 -14.53 8.46
CA LYS A 924 21.75 -13.19 8.16
C LYS A 924 20.80 -12.38 7.28
N GLN A 925 20.29 -12.97 6.19
CA GLN A 925 19.33 -12.27 5.31
C GLN A 925 17.98 -12.02 6.01
N LEU A 926 17.54 -12.91 6.90
CA LEU A 926 16.36 -12.73 7.73
C LEU A 926 16.51 -11.57 8.75
N ALA A 927 17.75 -11.25 9.17
CA ALA A 927 18.07 -10.12 10.02
C ALA A 927 18.28 -8.79 9.24
N GLU A 928 18.20 -8.78 7.91
CA GLU A 928 18.51 -7.60 7.10
C GLU A 928 17.33 -6.61 7.00
N LYS A 929 17.57 -5.37 6.58
CA LYS A 929 16.63 -4.25 6.60
C LYS A 929 15.56 -4.28 5.50
N LEU A 930 15.74 -5.08 4.45
CA LEU A 930 14.86 -5.11 3.27
C LEU A 930 13.71 -6.11 3.47
N ASP A 931 12.48 -5.62 3.39
CA ASP A 931 11.26 -6.42 3.64
C ASP A 931 11.17 -7.67 2.74
N ASN A 932 11.46 -7.52 1.44
CA ASN A 932 11.40 -8.61 0.46
C ASN A 932 12.47 -9.70 0.70
N VAL A 933 13.66 -9.31 1.14
CA VAL A 933 14.76 -10.24 1.45
C VAL A 933 14.42 -11.02 2.71
N ARG A 934 13.96 -10.33 3.77
CA ARG A 934 13.51 -10.99 5.01
C ARG A 934 12.37 -11.95 4.75
N ASP A 935 11.38 -11.53 3.97
CA ASP A 935 10.21 -12.35 3.69
C ASP A 935 10.58 -13.65 2.97
N LEU A 936 11.43 -13.54 1.95
CA LEU A 936 11.92 -14.71 1.22
C LEU A 936 12.78 -15.63 2.11
N ALA A 937 13.72 -15.05 2.86
CA ALA A 937 14.60 -15.81 3.75
C ALA A 937 13.81 -16.57 4.83
N GLY A 938 12.84 -15.93 5.47
CA GLY A 938 12.00 -16.54 6.51
C GLY A 938 11.12 -17.67 5.96
N ASN A 939 10.55 -17.47 4.76
CA ASN A 939 9.76 -18.51 4.09
C ASN A 939 10.61 -19.73 3.70
N ILE A 940 11.84 -19.52 3.21
CA ILE A 940 12.78 -20.62 2.89
C ILE A 940 13.21 -21.35 4.17
N LEU A 941 13.59 -20.60 5.20
CA LEU A 941 14.01 -21.18 6.47
C LEU A 941 12.90 -22.04 7.09
N HIS A 942 11.67 -21.54 7.05
CA HIS A 942 10.50 -22.30 7.52
C HIS A 942 10.33 -23.63 6.77
N ARG A 943 10.51 -23.65 5.43
CA ARG A 943 10.42 -24.88 4.62
C ARG A 943 11.54 -25.86 4.95
N LEU A 944 12.79 -25.40 4.95
CA LEU A 944 13.95 -26.25 5.25
C LEU A 944 13.89 -26.86 6.66
N LEU A 945 13.37 -26.11 7.64
CA LEU A 945 13.25 -26.60 9.01
C LEU A 945 12.05 -27.53 9.21
N ASN A 946 10.88 -27.25 8.63
CA ASN A 946 9.63 -27.93 9.03
C ASN A 946 8.97 -28.77 7.94
N VAL A 947 9.08 -28.35 6.68
CA VAL A 947 8.45 -29.03 5.55
C VAL A 947 9.38 -30.11 5.03
N ASP A 948 10.57 -29.71 4.59
CA ASP A 948 11.55 -30.61 4.00
C ASP A 948 12.43 -31.30 5.06
N LYS A 949 12.57 -30.68 6.25
CA LYS A 949 13.31 -31.19 7.42
C LYS A 949 14.72 -31.68 7.08
N ILE A 950 15.59 -30.76 6.66
CA ILE A 950 16.98 -31.10 6.29
C ILE A 950 17.80 -31.65 7.48
N PRO A 951 18.71 -32.61 7.30
CA PRO A 951 19.52 -33.15 8.40
C PRO A 951 20.63 -32.18 8.84
N LEU A 952 21.33 -32.50 9.94
CA LEU A 952 22.53 -31.81 10.42
C LEU A 952 22.31 -30.34 10.80
N VAL A 953 21.19 -30.03 11.45
CA VAL A 953 20.86 -28.67 11.90
C VAL A 953 21.31 -28.48 13.34
N ALA A 954 22.24 -27.55 13.56
CA ALA A 954 22.72 -27.24 14.91
C ALA A 954 21.57 -26.70 15.78
N ASP A 955 21.38 -27.32 16.95
CA ASP A 955 20.34 -26.96 17.92
C ASP A 955 18.93 -26.79 17.30
N ARG A 956 18.54 -27.70 16.38
CA ARG A 956 17.26 -27.68 15.64
C ARG A 956 16.06 -27.32 16.51
N VAL A 957 15.94 -27.96 17.67
CA VAL A 957 14.81 -27.78 18.59
C VAL A 957 14.72 -26.32 19.06
N PHE A 958 15.85 -25.77 19.50
CA PHE A 958 15.92 -24.38 19.95
C PHE A 958 15.69 -23.41 18.78
N LEU A 959 16.30 -23.66 17.62
CA LEU A 959 16.14 -22.80 16.43
C LEU A 959 14.68 -22.71 15.96
N THR A 960 14.02 -23.86 15.85
CA THR A 960 12.63 -23.95 15.38
C THR A 960 11.69 -23.20 16.32
N GLU A 961 11.93 -23.30 17.63
CA GLU A 961 11.09 -22.65 18.63
C GLU A 961 11.42 -21.16 18.79
N ALA A 962 12.70 -20.77 18.75
CA ALA A 962 13.12 -19.37 18.75
C ALA A 962 12.45 -18.57 17.62
N LEU A 963 12.32 -19.20 16.45
CA LEU A 963 11.67 -18.63 15.27
C LEU A 963 10.17 -18.89 15.20
N ARG A 964 9.60 -19.64 16.16
CA ARG A 964 8.20 -20.09 16.17
C ARG A 964 7.76 -20.68 14.83
N THR A 965 8.63 -21.45 14.18
CA THR A 965 8.33 -22.04 12.87
C THR A 965 7.64 -23.39 13.08
N LYS A 966 6.34 -23.41 13.39
CA LYS A 966 5.58 -24.67 13.57
C LYS A 966 4.84 -25.05 12.30
N GLU A 967 4.63 -26.35 12.10
CA GLU A 967 3.95 -26.88 10.90
C GLU A 967 2.52 -26.30 10.78
N GLY A 968 2.23 -25.62 9.67
CA GLY A 968 0.92 -25.02 9.37
C GLY A 968 0.74 -23.54 9.73
N GLU A 969 1.73 -22.90 10.37
CA GLU A 969 1.66 -21.46 10.69
C GLU A 969 2.23 -20.58 9.56
N THR A 970 1.41 -19.68 9.01
CA THR A 970 1.88 -18.66 8.06
C THR A 970 2.34 -17.41 8.80
N MET A 971 3.65 -17.12 8.75
CA MET A 971 4.25 -15.94 9.38
C MET A 971 4.46 -14.81 8.37
N ASN A 972 4.23 -13.56 8.80
CA ASN A 972 4.55 -12.37 8.01
C ASN A 972 5.99 -11.93 8.29
N TRP A 973 6.94 -12.57 7.63
CA TRP A 973 8.38 -12.32 7.78
C TRP A 973 8.81 -10.94 7.27
N ALA A 974 8.00 -10.28 6.43
CA ALA A 974 8.22 -8.90 6.02
C ALA A 974 8.09 -7.90 7.19
N SER A 975 7.33 -8.23 8.24
CA SER A 975 7.04 -7.34 9.37
C SER A 975 8.23 -7.24 10.35
N PRO A 976 8.90 -6.07 10.48
CA PRO A 976 10.07 -5.92 11.35
C PRO A 976 9.78 -6.27 12.82
N SER A 977 8.63 -5.84 13.35
CA SER A 977 8.26 -6.06 14.75
C SER A 977 8.07 -7.54 15.10
N THR A 978 7.75 -8.38 14.11
CA THR A 978 7.57 -9.81 14.31
C THR A 978 8.91 -10.53 14.13
N THR A 979 9.57 -10.26 13.00
CA THR A 979 10.81 -10.97 12.62
C THR A 979 11.97 -10.69 13.58
N PHE A 980 12.18 -9.44 14.01
CA PHE A 980 13.31 -9.11 14.89
C PHE A 980 13.18 -9.71 16.29
N THR A 981 11.96 -9.81 16.83
CA THR A 981 11.70 -10.45 18.13
C THR A 981 11.96 -11.95 18.11
N MET A 982 11.81 -12.59 16.94
CA MET A 982 12.08 -14.01 16.75
C MET A 982 13.58 -14.27 16.52
N ILE A 983 14.19 -13.55 15.58
CA ILE A 983 15.58 -13.80 15.19
C ILE A 983 16.58 -13.47 16.30
N ILE A 984 16.29 -12.51 17.17
CA ILE A 984 17.15 -12.19 18.31
C ILE A 984 17.27 -13.36 19.30
N LYS A 985 16.25 -14.23 19.37
CA LYS A 985 16.28 -15.45 20.18
C LYS A 985 17.19 -16.51 19.56
N ALA A 986 17.16 -16.63 18.23
CA ALA A 986 18.03 -17.54 17.47
C ALA A 986 19.51 -17.14 17.52
N MET A 987 19.81 -15.86 17.78
CA MET A 987 21.18 -15.35 17.98
C MET A 987 21.94 -16.05 19.12
N ASN A 988 21.23 -16.69 20.04
CA ASN A 988 21.81 -17.44 21.14
C ASN A 988 22.39 -18.80 20.72
N ILE A 989 22.23 -19.22 19.47
CA ILE A 989 22.90 -20.40 18.92
C ILE A 989 24.27 -19.98 18.41
N ASP A 990 25.31 -20.56 19.00
CA ASP A 990 26.68 -20.09 18.84
C ASP A 990 27.16 -20.14 17.39
N VAL A 991 26.81 -21.18 16.64
CA VAL A 991 27.22 -21.30 15.22
C VAL A 991 26.55 -20.28 14.29
N TYR A 992 25.45 -19.64 14.72
CA TYR A 992 24.71 -18.66 13.92
C TYR A 992 24.84 -17.21 14.42
N HIS A 993 25.45 -17.01 15.60
CA HIS A 993 25.60 -15.71 16.24
C HIS A 993 26.17 -14.66 15.28
N GLU A 994 27.34 -14.93 14.68
CA GLU A 994 28.04 -13.95 13.86
C GLU A 994 27.22 -13.53 12.64
N ALA A 995 26.59 -14.50 11.96
CA ALA A 995 25.79 -14.25 10.77
C ALA A 995 24.52 -13.43 11.11
N ILE A 996 23.86 -13.73 12.23
CA ILE A 996 22.68 -12.97 12.69
C ILE A 996 23.09 -11.53 13.05
N VAL A 997 24.18 -11.36 13.81
CA VAL A 997 24.68 -10.04 14.19
C VAL A 997 25.07 -9.21 12.97
N GLU A 998 25.67 -9.82 11.95
CA GLU A 998 26.03 -9.13 10.70
C GLU A 998 24.80 -8.52 10.01
N GLY A 999 23.70 -9.27 9.88
CA GLY A 999 22.45 -8.73 9.34
C GLY A 999 21.79 -7.72 10.28
N LEU A 1000 21.78 -8.03 11.59
CA LEU A 1000 21.13 -7.21 12.60
C LEU A 1000 21.77 -5.82 12.75
N ALA A 1001 23.10 -5.73 12.74
CA ALA A 1001 23.83 -4.46 12.87
C ALA A 1001 23.52 -3.48 11.72
N VAL A 1002 23.32 -4.01 10.50
CA VAL A 1002 22.92 -3.19 9.34
C VAL A 1002 21.47 -2.69 9.49
N SER A 1003 20.59 -3.48 10.11
CA SER A 1003 19.20 -3.12 10.40
C SER A 1003 19.07 -2.11 11.53
N VAL A 1004 19.81 -2.28 12.64
CA VAL A 1004 19.79 -1.39 13.81
C VAL A 1004 20.36 -0.02 13.45
N GLY A 1005 21.51 0.01 12.78
CA GLY A 1005 22.12 1.26 12.34
C GLY A 1005 21.59 1.81 11.00
N GLY A 1006 20.46 1.28 10.52
CA GLY A 1006 19.85 1.61 9.24
C GLY A 1006 19.26 3.03 9.14
N LEU A 1007 18.52 3.27 8.06
CA LEU A 1007 17.82 4.55 7.81
C LEU A 1007 16.29 4.45 7.95
N THR A 1008 15.73 3.26 7.81
CA THR A 1008 14.27 3.04 7.84
C THR A 1008 13.78 3.02 9.28
N GLU A 1009 13.03 4.05 9.69
CA GLU A 1009 12.62 4.26 11.09
C GLU A 1009 11.90 3.05 11.70
N SER A 1010 10.96 2.42 10.97
CA SER A 1010 10.22 1.25 11.47
C SER A 1010 11.14 0.05 11.72
N VAL A 1011 12.08 -0.20 10.81
CA VAL A 1011 13.07 -1.28 10.93
C VAL A 1011 14.00 -1.02 12.10
N VAL A 1012 14.60 0.19 12.15
CA VAL A 1012 15.52 0.61 13.21
C VAL A 1012 14.84 0.50 14.58
N LYS A 1013 13.60 0.99 14.70
CA LYS A 1013 12.84 0.93 15.95
C LYS A 1013 12.63 -0.51 16.42
N SER A 1014 12.21 -1.41 15.53
CA SER A 1014 11.96 -2.81 15.88
C SER A 1014 13.24 -3.59 16.17
N SER A 1015 14.27 -3.44 15.35
CA SER A 1015 15.55 -4.15 15.52
C SER A 1015 16.32 -3.65 16.75
N ALA A 1016 16.36 -2.33 16.99
CA ALA A 1016 16.99 -1.74 18.18
C ALA A 1016 16.27 -2.16 19.46
N ALA A 1017 14.93 -2.14 19.48
CA ALA A 1017 14.15 -2.58 20.63
C ALA A 1017 14.42 -4.05 20.97
N ALA A 1018 14.44 -4.93 19.96
CA ALA A 1018 14.75 -6.35 20.14
C ALA A 1018 16.17 -6.58 20.69
N LEU A 1019 17.17 -5.88 20.14
CA LEU A 1019 18.56 -5.98 20.60
C LEU A 1019 18.73 -5.47 22.04
N ILE A 1020 18.13 -4.33 22.39
CA ILE A 1020 18.19 -3.77 23.75
C ILE A 1020 17.51 -4.71 24.76
N ASP A 1021 16.36 -5.29 24.40
CA ASP A 1021 15.66 -6.24 25.26
C ASP A 1021 16.51 -7.49 25.53
N TRP A 1022 17.18 -8.01 24.49
CA TRP A 1022 18.15 -9.08 24.62
C TRP A 1022 19.33 -8.70 25.53
N VAL A 1023 19.92 -7.52 25.35
CA VAL A 1023 21.00 -7.01 26.24
C VAL A 1023 20.55 -6.96 27.69
N LYS A 1024 19.35 -6.44 27.97
CA LYS A 1024 18.80 -6.36 29.33
C LYS A 1024 18.59 -7.75 29.93
N THR A 1025 18.16 -8.70 29.12
CA THR A 1025 17.99 -10.11 29.51
C THR A 1025 19.35 -10.74 29.84
N MET A 1026 20.37 -10.53 29.01
CA MET A 1026 21.72 -11.03 29.27
C MET A 1026 22.31 -10.47 30.56
N LYS A 1027 22.12 -9.17 30.83
CA LYS A 1027 22.54 -8.56 32.10
C LYS A 1027 21.83 -9.20 33.30
N LYS A 1028 20.52 -9.42 33.21
CA LYS A 1028 19.74 -10.06 34.28
C LYS A 1028 20.23 -11.48 34.58
N LEU A 1029 20.60 -12.23 33.54
CA LEU A 1029 21.11 -13.59 33.64
C LEU A 1029 22.62 -13.66 33.90
N LYS A 1030 23.31 -12.52 34.05
CA LYS A 1030 24.78 -12.43 34.18
C LYS A 1030 25.53 -13.09 33.00
N GLY A 1031 24.95 -13.04 31.81
CA GLY A 1031 25.46 -13.61 30.56
C GLY A 1031 26.56 -12.77 29.90
N TRP A 1032 27.58 -12.35 30.65
CA TRP A 1032 28.65 -11.44 30.18
C TRP A 1032 29.40 -11.97 28.96
N ARG A 1033 29.58 -13.30 28.88
CA ARG A 1033 30.20 -13.96 27.72
C ARG A 1033 29.47 -13.66 26.40
N HIS A 1034 28.14 -13.62 26.41
CA HIS A 1034 27.35 -13.32 25.21
C HIS A 1034 27.51 -11.85 24.78
N LEU A 1035 27.62 -10.92 25.73
CA LEU A 1035 27.87 -9.50 25.47
C LEU A 1035 29.30 -9.26 24.93
N ALA A 1036 30.30 -9.92 25.52
CA ALA A 1036 31.68 -9.88 25.03
C ALA A 1036 31.77 -10.41 23.59
N ARG A 1037 31.07 -11.51 23.30
CA ARG A 1037 30.99 -12.07 21.94
C ARG A 1037 30.33 -11.12 20.94
N LEU A 1038 29.24 -10.44 21.32
CA LEU A 1038 28.63 -9.40 20.48
C LEU A 1038 29.65 -8.30 20.17
N GLY A 1039 30.42 -7.85 21.16
CA GLY A 1039 31.51 -6.88 20.97
C GLY A 1039 32.60 -7.36 20.01
N ARG A 1040 33.09 -8.61 20.17
CA ARG A 1040 34.08 -9.23 19.28
C ARG A 1040 33.57 -9.32 17.84
N THR A 1041 32.30 -9.69 17.66
CA THR A 1041 31.66 -9.78 16.34
C THR A 1041 31.60 -8.41 15.66
N LEU A 1042 31.20 -7.34 16.39
CA LEU A 1042 31.16 -5.97 15.85
C LEU A 1042 32.56 -5.47 15.45
N ILE A 1043 33.61 -5.80 16.22
CA ILE A 1043 35.01 -5.55 15.85
C ILE A 1043 35.37 -6.29 14.56
N GLY A 1044 34.97 -7.57 14.44
CA GLY A 1044 35.15 -8.37 13.23
C GLY A 1044 34.50 -7.72 12.00
N LEU A 1045 33.28 -7.22 12.13
CA LEU A 1045 32.57 -6.51 11.05
C LEU A 1045 33.27 -5.23 10.63
N MET A 1046 33.76 -4.43 11.59
CA MET A 1046 34.55 -3.22 11.30
C MET A 1046 35.83 -3.54 10.52
N ARG A 1047 36.50 -4.66 10.82
CA ARG A 1047 37.70 -5.12 10.08
C ARG A 1047 37.35 -5.67 8.70
N LYS A 1048 36.32 -6.52 8.60
CA LYS A 1048 35.89 -7.18 7.35
C LYS A 1048 35.45 -6.15 6.29
N PHE A 1049 34.80 -5.07 6.73
CA PHE A 1049 34.23 -4.05 5.87
C PHE A 1049 34.96 -2.70 5.95
N GLU A 1050 36.27 -2.72 6.21
CA GLU A 1050 37.10 -1.51 6.29
C GLU A 1050 36.84 -0.61 5.07
N LYS A 1051 36.64 0.70 5.31
CA LYS A 1051 36.33 1.74 4.31
C LYS A 1051 34.97 1.60 3.61
N ASN A 1052 34.20 0.54 3.85
CA ASN A 1052 32.84 0.41 3.31
C ASN A 1052 31.83 1.13 4.21
N GLU A 1053 31.56 2.40 3.90
CA GLU A 1053 30.67 3.26 4.70
C GLU A 1053 29.26 2.70 4.88
N ARG A 1054 28.76 1.89 3.94
CA ARG A 1054 27.38 1.37 3.99
C ARG A 1054 27.17 0.37 5.12
N ILE A 1055 28.23 -0.32 5.55
CA ILE A 1055 28.20 -1.28 6.65
C ILE A 1055 28.82 -0.67 7.90
N VAL A 1056 29.96 0.02 7.76
CA VAL A 1056 30.66 0.65 8.88
C VAL A 1056 29.78 1.68 9.60
N VAL A 1057 29.04 2.53 8.88
CA VAL A 1057 28.19 3.53 9.55
C VAL A 1057 27.04 2.89 10.36
N PRO A 1058 26.27 1.93 9.81
CA PRO A 1058 25.31 1.18 10.63
C PRO A 1058 25.93 0.42 11.80
N VAL A 1059 27.09 -0.19 11.62
CA VAL A 1059 27.80 -0.88 12.73
C VAL A 1059 28.17 0.12 13.82
N LEU A 1060 28.73 1.29 13.48
CA LEU A 1060 29.03 2.36 14.44
C LEU A 1060 27.79 2.84 15.20
N LYS A 1061 26.67 3.03 14.51
CA LYS A 1061 25.40 3.39 15.16
C LYS A 1061 24.86 2.30 16.08
N THR A 1062 25.09 1.03 15.73
CA THR A 1062 24.75 -0.11 16.58
C THR A 1062 25.62 -0.13 17.82
N VAL A 1063 26.94 0.13 17.68
CA VAL A 1063 27.87 0.27 18.80
C VAL A 1063 27.45 1.42 19.72
N HIS A 1064 27.14 2.59 19.15
CA HIS A 1064 26.64 3.75 19.89
C HIS A 1064 25.41 3.40 20.73
N LEU A 1065 24.41 2.76 20.12
CA LEU A 1065 23.20 2.30 20.82
C LEU A 1065 23.52 1.36 21.99
N LEU A 1066 24.46 0.43 21.78
CA LEU A 1066 24.86 -0.55 22.79
C LEU A 1066 25.62 0.11 23.95
N LEU A 1067 26.49 1.08 23.68
CA LEU A 1067 27.22 1.83 24.70
C LEU A 1067 26.26 2.70 25.54
N GLN A 1068 25.30 3.38 24.91
CA GLN A 1068 24.25 4.15 25.62
C GLN A 1068 23.37 3.28 26.53
N ASN A 1069 23.24 1.98 26.24
CA ASN A 1069 22.50 1.02 27.07
C ASN A 1069 23.45 0.19 27.98
N GLU A 1070 24.68 0.66 28.15
CA GLU A 1070 25.71 0.12 29.04
C GLU A 1070 26.04 -1.35 28.72
N ALA A 1071 25.89 -1.80 27.47
CA ALA A 1071 25.95 -3.21 27.08
C ALA A 1071 27.39 -3.74 26.91
N LEU A 1072 28.32 -2.85 26.56
CA LEU A 1072 29.71 -3.16 26.17
C LEU A 1072 30.73 -2.50 27.11
N ARG A 1073 30.34 -2.25 28.38
CA ARG A 1073 31.18 -1.56 29.38
C ARG A 1073 32.43 -2.35 29.74
N SER A 1074 33.47 -1.61 30.09
CA SER A 1074 34.79 -1.98 30.63
C SER A 1074 34.76 -2.61 32.04
N GLU A 1075 33.58 -2.79 32.66
CA GLU A 1075 33.42 -3.48 33.95
C GLU A 1075 33.95 -4.93 33.94
N ASP A 1076 34.20 -5.50 32.74
CA ASP A 1076 34.93 -6.75 32.56
C ASP A 1076 36.41 -6.73 33.02
N ARG A 1077 37.01 -5.55 33.29
CA ARG A 1077 38.33 -5.46 33.96
C ARG A 1077 38.28 -5.89 35.43
N ARG A 1078 37.12 -5.80 36.10
CA ARG A 1078 36.98 -6.20 37.52
C ARG A 1078 36.70 -7.70 37.68
N THR A 1079 35.91 -8.30 36.78
CA THR A 1079 35.68 -9.76 36.78
C THR A 1079 36.92 -10.55 36.35
N ALA A 1080 37.81 -9.99 35.52
CA ALA A 1080 39.12 -10.58 35.22
C ALA A 1080 40.06 -10.68 36.44
N LYS A 1081 39.86 -9.85 37.49
CA LYS A 1081 40.59 -9.98 38.75
C LYS A 1081 39.98 -11.00 39.71
N GLU A 1082 38.68 -11.27 39.60
CA GLU A 1082 37.97 -12.22 40.48
C GLU A 1082 37.93 -13.65 39.93
N ASN A 1083 37.99 -13.84 38.60
CA ASN A 1083 38.15 -15.15 37.97
C ASN A 1083 39.61 -15.40 37.58
N LYS A 1084 40.46 -15.64 38.58
CA LYS A 1084 41.80 -16.26 38.38
C LYS A 1084 41.69 -17.77 38.16
N ALA A 1085 40.90 -18.18 37.17
CA ALA A 1085 40.90 -19.56 36.71
C ALA A 1085 40.83 -19.54 35.19
N GLU A 1086 41.90 -20.08 34.59
CA GLU A 1086 42.09 -20.40 33.17
C GLU A 1086 42.57 -19.23 32.30
N ASP A 1087 43.89 -19.03 32.36
CA ASP A 1087 44.69 -18.38 31.34
C ASP A 1087 44.46 -19.05 29.97
N VAL A 1088 43.64 -18.44 29.11
CA VAL A 1088 43.64 -18.73 27.67
C VAL A 1088 44.68 -17.81 27.02
N GLU A 1089 45.78 -18.39 26.54
CA GLU A 1089 46.83 -17.68 25.80
C GLU A 1089 46.27 -17.14 24.47
N GLY A 1090 45.71 -15.92 24.48
CA GLY A 1090 45.27 -15.24 23.26
C GLY A 1090 44.50 -13.93 23.47
N GLU A 1091 43.83 -13.74 24.61
CA GLU A 1091 42.99 -12.56 24.86
C GLU A 1091 43.78 -11.40 25.51
N LYS A 1092 44.45 -10.58 24.69
CA LYS A 1092 45.12 -9.35 25.17
C LYS A 1092 44.40 -8.05 24.84
N ASP A 1093 43.33 -8.08 24.04
CA ASP A 1093 42.71 -6.88 23.48
C ASP A 1093 41.29 -6.64 24.04
N SER A 1094 41.13 -5.61 24.87
CA SER A 1094 39.82 -5.16 25.37
C SER A 1094 39.01 -4.45 24.26
N PHE A 1095 37.67 -4.50 24.36
CA PHE A 1095 36.75 -3.96 23.34
C PHE A 1095 37.01 -2.47 23.03
N GLY A 1096 37.05 -1.63 24.07
CA GLY A 1096 37.23 -0.18 23.94
C GLY A 1096 38.50 0.22 23.17
N PRO A 1097 39.71 -0.12 23.64
CA PRO A 1097 40.96 0.20 22.95
C PRO A 1097 41.03 -0.30 21.51
N THR A 1098 40.51 -1.50 21.26
CA THR A 1098 40.47 -2.08 19.91
C THR A 1098 39.53 -1.29 18.99
N MET A 1099 38.34 -0.97 19.48
CA MET A 1099 37.35 -0.18 18.73
C MET A 1099 37.88 1.24 18.48
N LEU A 1100 38.51 1.88 19.47
CA LEU A 1100 39.13 3.20 19.34
C LEU A 1100 40.18 3.22 18.21
N LYS A 1101 41.02 2.18 18.13
CA LYS A 1101 42.00 2.04 17.03
C LYS A 1101 41.32 1.94 15.67
N LEU A 1102 40.21 1.20 15.57
CA LEU A 1102 39.46 1.02 14.32
C LEU A 1102 38.76 2.31 13.89
N ILE A 1103 38.09 3.02 14.80
CA ILE A 1103 37.41 4.29 14.46
C ILE A 1103 38.42 5.39 14.10
N LYS A 1104 39.61 5.40 14.72
CA LYS A 1104 40.72 6.29 14.32
C LYS A 1104 41.18 6.02 12.89
N ALA A 1105 41.34 4.74 12.52
CA ALA A 1105 41.70 4.34 11.17
C ALA A 1105 40.62 4.74 10.15
N GLU A 1106 39.35 4.57 10.49
CA GLU A 1106 38.21 4.92 9.63
C GLU A 1106 37.97 6.43 9.50
N ALA A 1107 38.34 7.21 10.51
CA ALA A 1107 38.31 8.67 10.46
C ALA A 1107 39.44 9.23 9.58
N HIS A 1108 40.59 8.54 9.51
CA HIS A 1108 41.77 9.04 8.82
C HIS A 1108 41.52 9.22 7.31
N GLY A 1109 41.52 10.47 6.85
CA GLY A 1109 41.34 10.82 5.44
C GLY A 1109 39.91 10.65 4.91
N SER A 1110 38.95 10.31 5.76
CA SER A 1110 37.53 10.21 5.38
C SER A 1110 36.92 11.58 5.07
N LYS A 1111 36.08 11.63 4.04
CA LYS A 1111 35.33 12.83 3.63
C LYS A 1111 33.83 12.72 3.93
N SER A 1112 33.41 11.62 4.56
CA SER A 1112 32.00 11.34 4.80
C SER A 1112 31.55 11.92 6.12
N TYR A 1113 30.76 13.00 6.05
CA TYR A 1113 30.18 13.64 7.22
C TYR A 1113 29.41 12.64 8.10
N LYS A 1114 28.60 11.76 7.51
CA LYS A 1114 27.82 10.76 8.25
C LYS A 1114 28.69 9.76 9.01
N LYS A 1115 29.82 9.36 8.41
CA LYS A 1115 30.78 8.44 9.03
C LYS A 1115 31.49 9.10 10.19
N ILE A 1116 31.98 10.33 9.99
CA ILE A 1116 32.68 11.06 11.05
C ILE A 1116 31.75 11.37 12.21
N VAL A 1117 30.49 11.74 11.97
CA VAL A 1117 29.50 11.94 13.04
C VAL A 1117 29.31 10.66 13.86
N ALA A 1118 29.08 9.52 13.21
CA ALA A 1118 28.93 8.25 13.93
C ALA A 1118 30.20 7.83 14.70
N ILE A 1119 31.39 8.20 14.21
CA ILE A 1119 32.67 8.00 14.92
C ILE A 1119 32.77 8.90 16.15
N VAL A 1120 32.33 10.16 16.03
CA VAL A 1120 32.29 11.10 17.15
C VAL A 1120 31.34 10.59 18.22
N ASP A 1121 30.14 10.13 17.84
CA ASP A 1121 29.14 9.59 18.77
C ASP A 1121 29.74 8.44 19.61
N VAL A 1122 30.33 7.43 18.96
CA VAL A 1122 30.99 6.30 19.64
C VAL A 1122 32.18 6.76 20.50
N GLY A 1123 32.97 7.72 20.02
CA GLY A 1123 34.10 8.25 20.78
C GLY A 1123 33.65 9.01 22.03
N MET A 1124 32.56 9.78 21.95
CA MET A 1124 31.96 10.47 23.08
C MET A 1124 31.31 9.50 24.07
N ASP A 1125 30.70 8.41 23.61
CA ASP A 1125 30.20 7.36 24.51
C ASP A 1125 31.34 6.77 25.36
N PHE A 1126 32.53 6.57 24.78
CA PHE A 1126 33.70 6.12 25.56
C PHE A 1126 34.20 7.17 26.56
N VAL A 1127 34.04 8.47 26.27
CA VAL A 1127 34.33 9.55 27.24
C VAL A 1127 33.36 9.47 28.42
N SER A 1128 32.07 9.28 28.16
CA SER A 1128 31.04 9.17 29.20
C SER A 1128 31.14 7.90 30.05
N GLU A 1129 31.89 6.88 29.60
CA GLU A 1129 32.09 5.64 30.33
C GLU A 1129 33.14 5.74 31.45
N ILE A 1130 34.12 6.63 31.30
CA ILE A 1130 35.25 6.76 32.22
C ILE A 1130 35.00 7.99 33.11
N GLU A 1131 35.17 7.85 34.42
CA GLU A 1131 35.16 9.01 35.31
C GLU A 1131 36.19 10.05 34.83
N TRP A 1132 35.79 11.31 34.72
CA TRP A 1132 36.65 12.39 34.23
C TRP A 1132 37.93 12.47 35.08
N GLY A 1133 39.07 12.15 34.47
CA GLY A 1133 40.37 12.07 35.15
C GLY A 1133 40.93 10.66 35.33
N GLY A 1134 40.13 9.61 35.08
CA GLY A 1134 40.50 8.20 35.18
C GLY A 1134 40.53 7.68 36.63
N ALA A 1135 40.04 6.47 36.86
CA ALA A 1135 40.07 5.84 38.18
C ALA A 1135 41.48 5.33 38.55
N ASP A 1136 42.29 4.97 37.55
CA ASP A 1136 43.69 4.56 37.67
C ASP A 1136 44.56 5.08 36.49
N ASP A 1137 45.87 4.87 36.54
CA ASP A 1137 46.82 5.38 35.53
C ASP A 1137 46.56 4.83 34.11
N GLU A 1138 45.99 3.62 33.99
CA GLU A 1138 45.65 3.04 32.68
C GLU A 1138 44.37 3.63 32.10
N ASP A 1139 43.33 3.79 32.92
CA ASP A 1139 42.08 4.43 32.53
C ASP A 1139 42.30 5.90 32.16
N LYS A 1140 43.20 6.59 32.88
CA LYS A 1140 43.60 7.96 32.58
C LYS A 1140 44.32 8.06 31.23
N ALA A 1141 45.26 7.16 30.93
CA ALA A 1141 45.96 7.16 29.64
C ALA A 1141 45.00 6.89 28.46
N TYR A 1142 44.05 5.97 28.66
CA TYR A 1142 43.01 5.67 27.66
C TYR A 1142 42.05 6.85 27.46
N PHE A 1143 41.62 7.51 28.53
CA PHE A 1143 40.79 8.72 28.50
C PHE A 1143 41.47 9.88 27.77
N ASP A 1144 42.73 10.18 28.11
CA ASP A 1144 43.53 11.21 27.45
C ASP A 1144 43.70 10.91 25.94
N GLU A 1145 43.85 9.64 25.59
CA GLU A 1145 43.95 9.19 24.19
C GLU A 1145 42.63 9.40 23.39
N ILE A 1146 41.46 9.18 24.02
CA ILE A 1146 40.15 9.44 23.39
C ILE A 1146 39.95 10.93 23.19
N LEU A 1147 40.15 11.74 24.24
CA LEU A 1147 39.98 13.19 24.17
C LEU A 1147 40.92 13.81 23.15
N SER A 1148 42.20 13.42 23.11
CA SER A 1148 43.15 13.91 22.10
C SER A 1148 42.67 13.63 20.66
N PHE A 1149 42.01 12.49 20.44
CA PHE A 1149 41.41 12.15 19.16
C PHE A 1149 40.16 12.99 18.82
N ILE A 1150 39.23 13.16 19.76
CA ILE A 1150 38.04 14.01 19.57
C ILE A 1150 38.45 15.46 19.32
N PHE A 1151 39.39 16.00 20.08
CA PHE A 1151 39.93 17.34 19.86
C PHE A 1151 40.60 17.48 18.49
N ALA A 1152 41.28 16.45 17.98
CA ALA A 1152 41.82 16.50 16.63
C ALA A 1152 40.73 16.73 15.56
N LEU A 1153 39.49 16.25 15.78
CA LEU A 1153 38.35 16.44 14.89
C LEU A 1153 37.75 17.86 14.93
N LEU A 1154 37.98 18.66 15.98
CA LEU A 1154 37.71 20.10 15.97
C LEU A 1154 38.57 20.86 14.95
N GLY A 1155 39.65 20.25 14.43
CA GLY A 1155 40.47 20.79 13.34
C GLY A 1155 40.14 20.21 11.95
N HIS A 1156 39.04 19.47 11.80
CA HIS A 1156 38.70 18.74 10.58
C HIS A 1156 38.37 19.68 9.40
N PRO A 1157 38.67 19.34 8.13
CA PRO A 1157 38.41 20.23 6.99
C PRO A 1157 36.92 20.58 6.77
N PHE A 1158 36.00 19.69 7.14
CA PHE A 1158 34.55 19.91 6.95
C PHE A 1158 33.95 20.74 8.11
N PRO A 1159 33.38 21.94 7.85
CA PRO A 1159 32.80 22.81 8.87
C PRO A 1159 31.73 22.15 9.75
N LYS A 1160 30.83 21.38 9.12
CA LYS A 1160 29.75 20.68 9.82
C LYS A 1160 30.24 19.65 10.85
N VAL A 1161 31.39 19.03 10.60
CA VAL A 1161 32.01 18.10 11.57
C VAL A 1161 32.49 18.87 12.79
N ARG A 1162 33.23 19.96 12.59
CA ARG A 1162 33.79 20.75 13.69
C ARG A 1162 32.71 21.30 14.60
N LYS A 1163 31.64 21.85 14.01
CA LYS A 1163 30.47 22.33 14.75
C LYS A 1163 29.83 21.21 15.58
N TYR A 1164 29.61 20.03 14.98
CA TYR A 1164 29.03 18.90 15.70
C TYR A 1164 29.90 18.42 16.86
N VAL A 1165 31.22 18.32 16.66
CA VAL A 1165 32.17 17.94 17.73
C VAL A 1165 32.15 18.95 18.88
N ALA A 1166 32.10 20.25 18.57
CA ALA A 1166 32.00 21.29 19.59
C ALA A 1166 30.69 21.21 20.39
N GLU A 1167 29.56 20.95 19.71
CA GLU A 1167 28.26 20.72 20.36
C GLU A 1167 28.31 19.50 21.30
N GLN A 1168 28.89 18.37 20.87
CA GLN A 1168 29.00 17.18 21.72
C GLN A 1168 29.92 17.38 22.92
N LEU A 1169 31.06 18.08 22.73
CA LEU A 1169 31.97 18.41 23.83
C LEU A 1169 31.31 19.35 24.85
N TYR A 1170 30.50 20.31 24.39
CA TYR A 1170 29.74 21.19 25.28
C TYR A 1170 28.72 20.41 26.11
N VAL A 1171 27.98 19.48 25.50
CA VAL A 1171 27.05 18.59 26.22
C VAL A 1171 27.79 17.77 27.26
N ALA A 1172 28.93 17.18 26.91
CA ALA A 1172 29.71 16.37 27.85
C ALA A 1172 30.27 17.17 29.04
N LEU A 1173 30.64 18.44 28.82
CA LEU A 1173 31.03 19.38 29.89
C LEU A 1173 29.85 19.70 30.82
N LEU A 1174 28.66 19.96 30.26
CA LEU A 1174 27.46 20.23 31.06
C LEU A 1174 27.03 19.05 31.93
N GLU A 1175 27.23 17.82 31.44
CA GLU A 1175 26.88 16.60 32.18
C GLU A 1175 27.89 16.27 33.28
N ASN A 1176 29.10 16.84 33.26
CA ASN A 1176 30.18 16.55 34.20
C ASN A 1176 30.90 17.84 34.66
N GLU A 1177 30.44 18.44 35.76
CA GLU A 1177 31.05 19.65 36.33
C GLU A 1177 32.53 19.47 36.72
N GLY A 1178 32.99 18.23 36.99
CA GLY A 1178 34.39 17.89 37.26
C GLY A 1178 35.27 17.63 36.03
N ALA A 1179 34.79 17.94 34.83
CA ALA A 1179 35.47 17.67 33.56
C ALA A 1179 36.74 18.50 33.33
N VAL A 1180 36.85 19.65 34.00
CA VAL A 1180 38.02 20.53 33.94
C VAL A 1180 38.82 20.37 35.22
N LYS A 1181 40.12 20.06 35.11
CA LYS A 1181 41.01 19.82 36.28
C LYS A 1181 41.09 20.99 37.27
N ASP A 1182 40.65 22.18 36.84
CA ASP A 1182 40.69 23.44 37.56
C ASP A 1182 39.33 24.12 37.41
N ASP A 1183 38.49 24.02 38.44
CA ASP A 1183 37.11 24.55 38.44
C ASP A 1183 37.04 26.03 38.04
N SER A 1184 38.10 26.81 38.30
CA SER A 1184 38.16 28.22 37.91
C SER A 1184 38.20 28.46 36.41
N LYS A 1185 38.54 27.43 35.61
CA LYS A 1185 38.64 27.46 34.15
C LYS A 1185 37.43 26.85 33.44
N TYR A 1186 36.45 26.33 34.19
CA TYR A 1186 35.27 25.70 33.63
C TYR A 1186 34.43 26.68 32.79
N ASP A 1187 34.15 27.85 33.35
CA ASP A 1187 33.39 28.91 32.67
C ASP A 1187 34.15 29.42 31.42
N ASP A 1188 35.48 29.51 31.49
CA ASP A 1188 36.34 29.89 30.37
C ASP A 1188 36.28 28.83 29.25
N ALA A 1189 36.34 27.54 29.59
CA ALA A 1189 36.24 26.46 28.61
C ALA A 1189 34.86 26.43 27.91
N CYS A 1190 33.78 26.63 28.67
CA CYS A 1190 32.43 26.76 28.12
C CYS A 1190 32.30 27.98 27.21
N SER A 1191 32.87 29.12 27.62
CA SER A 1191 32.89 30.35 26.82
C SER A 1191 33.62 30.14 25.49
N VAL A 1192 34.82 29.52 25.51
CA VAL A 1192 35.57 29.24 24.29
C VAL A 1192 34.77 28.37 23.32
N ILE A 1193 34.01 27.38 23.78
CA ILE A 1193 33.16 26.56 22.89
C ILE A 1193 32.00 27.36 22.30
N LEU A 1194 31.31 28.17 23.11
CA LEU A 1194 30.11 28.91 22.67
C LEU A 1194 30.44 30.13 21.79
N GLU A 1195 31.54 30.84 22.08
CA GLU A 1195 31.94 32.05 21.37
C GLU A 1195 32.73 31.77 20.08
N SER A 1196 33.27 30.55 19.94
CA SER A 1196 34.03 30.17 18.74
C SER A 1196 33.13 29.80 17.56
N ALA A 1197 33.34 30.44 16.42
CA ALA A 1197 32.70 30.05 15.16
C ALA A 1197 33.35 28.79 14.57
N TRP A 1198 32.99 27.61 15.09
CA TRP A 1198 33.59 26.32 14.72
C TRP A 1198 33.43 25.93 13.24
N ASP A 1199 32.48 26.52 12.53
CA ASP A 1199 32.30 26.36 11.08
C ASP A 1199 33.11 27.37 10.23
N GLY A 1200 33.84 28.29 10.86
CA GLY A 1200 34.72 29.28 10.23
C GLY A 1200 36.05 28.72 9.69
N GLU A 1201 36.95 29.60 9.24
CA GLU A 1201 38.24 29.20 8.64
C GLU A 1201 39.14 28.42 9.61
N VAL A 1202 39.77 27.36 9.11
CA VAL A 1202 40.56 26.42 9.94
C VAL A 1202 41.87 27.06 10.44
N GLU A 1203 42.48 27.90 9.59
CA GLU A 1203 43.71 28.65 9.87
C GLU A 1203 43.37 30.14 9.99
N ALA A 1204 44.18 30.92 10.73
CA ALA A 1204 44.00 32.37 10.82
C ALA A 1204 44.33 33.05 9.48
N THR A 1205 43.52 34.03 9.07
CA THR A 1205 43.69 34.83 7.85
C THR A 1205 43.94 36.31 8.20
N GLU A 1206 44.42 37.12 7.25
CA GLU A 1206 44.65 38.57 7.48
C GLU A 1206 43.37 39.32 7.91
N GLU A 1207 42.19 38.81 7.57
CA GLU A 1207 40.87 39.39 7.93
C GLU A 1207 40.26 38.82 9.23
N GLN A 1208 40.79 37.72 9.78
CA GLN A 1208 40.22 37.00 10.93
C GLN A 1208 41.34 36.61 11.91
N GLU A 1209 41.51 37.37 12.99
CA GLU A 1209 42.68 37.31 13.89
C GLU A 1209 42.91 35.94 14.55
N VAL A 1210 41.87 35.11 14.71
CA VAL A 1210 41.95 33.80 15.39
C VAL A 1210 41.21 32.72 14.59
N GLY A 1211 41.96 31.75 14.03
CA GLY A 1211 41.39 30.59 13.32
C GLY A 1211 40.98 29.44 14.26
N VAL A 1212 40.15 28.52 13.78
CA VAL A 1212 39.54 27.44 14.60
C VAL A 1212 40.59 26.57 15.33
N ARG A 1213 41.76 26.32 14.73
CA ARG A 1213 42.84 25.54 15.40
C ARG A 1213 43.43 26.23 16.63
N VAL A 1214 43.42 27.57 16.67
CA VAL A 1214 43.92 28.35 17.81
C VAL A 1214 42.94 28.20 18.98
N ARG A 1215 41.63 28.39 18.73
CA ARG A 1215 40.57 28.18 19.73
C ARG A 1215 40.52 26.73 20.24
N ARG A 1216 40.74 25.74 19.37
CA ARG A 1216 40.89 24.33 19.78
C ARG A 1216 42.07 24.13 20.73
N ASN A 1217 43.23 24.72 20.44
CA ASN A 1217 44.41 24.57 21.31
C ASN A 1217 44.17 25.24 22.67
N GLU A 1218 43.56 26.42 22.67
CA GLU A 1218 43.13 27.12 23.90
C GLU A 1218 42.17 26.25 24.73
N LEU A 1219 41.15 25.67 24.10
CA LEU A 1219 40.22 24.75 24.76
C LEU A 1219 40.93 23.50 25.31
N ALA A 1220 41.88 22.94 24.55
CA ALA A 1220 42.65 21.77 24.99
C ALA A 1220 43.53 22.10 26.20
N ASP A 1221 44.13 23.29 26.24
CA ASP A 1221 44.95 23.76 27.36
C ASP A 1221 44.09 24.00 28.61
N LEU A 1222 42.89 24.59 28.46
CA LEU A 1222 41.92 24.79 29.56
C LEU A 1222 41.45 23.46 30.15
N MET A 1223 41.18 22.46 29.30
CA MET A 1223 40.76 21.11 29.72
C MET A 1223 41.92 20.19 30.11
N GLY A 1224 43.17 20.65 30.00
CA GLY A 1224 44.36 19.86 30.35
C GLY A 1224 44.57 18.62 29.49
N VAL A 1225 44.24 18.71 28.19
CA VAL A 1225 44.38 17.66 27.16
C VAL A 1225 45.66 17.88 26.34
N GLU A 1226 46.56 16.90 26.34
CA GLU A 1226 47.80 16.98 25.56
C GLU A 1226 47.57 16.63 24.07
N LEU A 1227 47.74 17.62 23.20
CA LEU A 1227 47.74 17.47 21.75
C LEU A 1227 49.19 17.35 21.23
N SER A 1228 49.45 16.39 20.33
CA SER A 1228 50.77 16.22 19.69
C SER A 1228 51.29 17.50 19.01
N GLU A 1229 52.61 17.69 18.94
CA GLU A 1229 53.22 18.85 18.26
C GLU A 1229 52.76 18.98 16.80
N LYS A 1230 52.57 17.86 16.10
CA LYS A 1230 52.03 17.81 14.74
C LYS A 1230 50.58 18.28 14.67
N ALA A 1231 49.77 18.02 15.70
CA ALA A 1231 48.41 18.50 15.80
C ALA A 1231 48.35 20.00 16.13
N ARG A 1232 49.28 20.50 16.97
CA ARG A 1232 49.41 21.93 17.33
C ARG A 1232 50.04 22.79 16.23
N ALA A 1233 50.80 22.19 15.30
CA ALA A 1233 51.54 22.90 14.25
C ALA A 1233 50.63 23.73 13.32
N LYS A 1234 50.97 25.03 13.17
CA LYS A 1234 50.36 25.98 12.22
C LYS A 1234 50.77 25.57 10.80
N ARG A 1235 49.83 25.19 9.92
CA ARG A 1235 50.15 25.01 8.49
C ARG A 1235 49.87 26.32 7.78
N VAL A 1236 50.92 27.08 7.47
CA VAL A 1236 50.82 28.28 6.64
C VAL A 1236 50.16 27.92 5.30
N ALA A 1237 49.08 28.62 4.95
CA ALA A 1237 48.39 28.43 3.69
C ALA A 1237 49.36 28.61 2.51
N LYS A 1238 49.66 27.53 1.78
CA LYS A 1238 50.43 27.60 0.54
C LYS A 1238 49.57 28.35 -0.47
N LYS A 1239 50.07 29.46 -1.05
CA LYS A 1239 49.44 30.21 -2.16
C LYS A 1239 49.00 29.24 -3.27
N GLY A 1240 47.73 28.83 -3.22
CA GLY A 1240 47.09 27.99 -4.22
C GLY A 1240 46.14 28.87 -5.01
N LYS A 1241 46.36 28.95 -6.34
CA LYS A 1241 45.59 29.66 -7.36
C LYS A 1241 44.14 29.94 -6.96
N GLU A 1242 43.72 31.19 -7.14
CA GLU A 1242 42.32 31.63 -7.11
C GLU A 1242 41.42 30.59 -7.76
N LYS A 1243 40.71 29.81 -6.94
CA LYS A 1243 39.47 29.20 -7.36
C LYS A 1243 38.44 30.30 -7.26
N VAL A 1244 38.04 30.81 -8.43
CA VAL A 1244 36.84 31.62 -8.62
C VAL A 1244 35.74 31.08 -7.71
N LYS A 1245 35.28 31.90 -6.76
CA LYS A 1245 34.06 31.61 -5.99
C LYS A 1245 32.96 31.37 -7.00
N LYS A 1246 32.55 30.11 -7.15
CA LYS A 1246 31.41 29.76 -7.99
C LYS A 1246 30.19 30.24 -7.22
N ASP A 1247 29.64 31.36 -7.66
CA ASP A 1247 28.43 31.96 -7.12
C ASP A 1247 27.29 30.93 -7.14
N GLU A 1248 26.87 30.45 -5.96
CA GLU A 1248 25.83 29.43 -5.82
C GLU A 1248 24.47 29.93 -6.34
N LEU A 1249 24.27 31.25 -6.45
CA LEU A 1249 23.10 31.85 -7.10
C LEU A 1249 23.14 31.77 -8.63
N ALA A 1250 24.32 31.73 -9.25
CA ALA A 1250 24.42 31.56 -10.71
C ALA A 1250 24.02 30.15 -11.16
N SER A 1251 24.28 29.13 -10.32
CA SER A 1251 23.83 27.75 -10.56
C SER A 1251 22.30 27.61 -10.43
N TYR A 1252 21.68 28.38 -9.54
CA TYR A 1252 20.23 28.36 -9.37
C TYR A 1252 19.52 29.07 -10.53
N MET A 1253 20.08 30.17 -11.03
CA MET A 1253 19.56 30.84 -12.24
C MET A 1253 19.75 30.01 -13.52
N SER A 1254 20.78 29.16 -13.61
CA SER A 1254 20.92 28.25 -14.77
C SER A 1254 19.91 27.10 -14.72
N LEU A 1255 19.62 26.56 -13.53
CA LEU A 1255 18.59 25.54 -13.31
C LEU A 1255 17.17 26.07 -13.56
N VAL A 1256 16.86 27.32 -13.20
CA VAL A 1256 15.57 27.94 -13.50
C VAL A 1256 15.41 28.27 -14.99
N LYS A 1257 16.51 28.49 -15.72
CA LYS A 1257 16.49 28.66 -17.19
C LYS A 1257 16.35 27.34 -17.95
N GLU A 1258 16.81 26.22 -17.40
CA GLU A 1258 16.67 24.88 -18.02
C GLU A 1258 15.35 24.17 -17.68
N ALA A 1259 14.65 24.56 -16.61
CA ALA A 1259 13.30 24.06 -16.30
C ALA A 1259 12.17 24.70 -17.14
N GLY A 1260 12.53 25.49 -18.16
CA GLY A 1260 11.63 26.11 -19.11
C GLY A 1260 11.92 25.71 -20.56
N ARG A 1261 12.00 24.41 -20.85
CA ARG A 1261 11.72 23.81 -22.18
C ARG A 1261 11.14 22.40 -22.04
#